data_AF-A0A0P0M5M6-F1
#
_entry.id   AF-A0A0P0M5M6-F1
#
_cell.length_a   1.000
_cell.length_b   1.000
_cell.length_c   1.000
_cell.angle_alpha   90.00
_cell.angle_beta   90.00
_cell.angle_gamma   90.00
#
_symmetry.space_group_name_H-M   'P 1'
#
loop_
_entity.id
_entity.type
_entity.pdbx_description
1 polymer ?
#
loop_
_entity_poly.entity_id
_entity_poly.type
_entity_poly.pdbx_seq_one_letter_code
_entity_poly.pdbx_strand_id
1 'polypeptide(L)'
;MNAKGRYLPEWKEYVVMQADMSSTITQVETLQSYLEQGIEAVMVKDDAILRKQATEKGMVILSQETLEIYQQRQKVKGADVIIFARLKSDTYIRYALEENCFLERLDCNIYGSSRWLNKYLEGTLEITTQLVAANKLRIDIRNLADIPLILKPIPQTSICLNELEPIELQGSARKVIFASLSDMTLSSYDLNVEVVNLFSTETNMPYVYNIPVKGMLFSKSESGVLNCAIIPQPKTIHSNTHSKFVINEQTCIQVATNKAKTEIHFLTDRLKQAASLTPEIKQFLVPKNNIIVFKELPKNTLGKEGYRLQVTEDSIEIEANEKNGFFYAIQTLLQLLPPEIYSSTTAIERSWEVPAVFIEDTPRFAYRGMHLDVSRHFYPVSFVKKYIDLLAMQKMNYFHWHLTDDQGWRIEIKRYPFLTEKGAWRDSTAINHPSSFSQPVFEKKRYGGYYTQEQIREVVAYAAEHHVTIVPEIDIPGHMLAALTAYPSLGCIQKGYQVGTQWGIYSDVLCAGNAACYTFLKDVMQEVIELFPGPYIHIGGDECPNERWKSCEKCQSWMRKNHISDEYALQSYVIEYVGKYLKKHHKRLIGWDEILEGGIGREAVIMSWRGVKGGITAAKAGNLVIMAPNTHMYLNHYQSNMLFEPLAHGRVASLEWVYSFNPIPDVLTPEEAKKVLGIQGNVWTEYLPTYQLVEYMAYPRASAVAEIGWSQPENRNWKDYLKRLQIQFERWRYYQVNCALHYKLP
;
A
#
# COMPACT_ATOMS: atom_id res chain seq x y z
N MET A 1 -24.67 11.76 -20.00
CA MET A 1 -25.22 10.41 -20.29
C MET A 1 -25.12 10.12 -21.78
N ASN A 2 -24.98 8.87 -22.21
CA ASN A 2 -25.05 8.49 -23.62
C ASN A 2 -26.52 8.29 -24.09
N ALA A 3 -26.72 8.06 -25.39
CA ALA A 3 -28.04 7.88 -26.02
C ALA A 3 -28.87 6.69 -25.48
N LYS A 4 -28.28 5.86 -24.60
CA LYS A 4 -28.95 4.75 -23.92
C LYS A 4 -29.14 5.01 -22.41
N GLY A 5 -29.01 6.26 -21.97
CA GLY A 5 -29.23 6.67 -20.57
C GLY A 5 -28.19 6.16 -19.58
N ARG A 6 -26.98 5.78 -20.04
CA ARG A 6 -25.90 5.31 -19.18
C ARG A 6 -24.86 6.42 -18.93
N TYR A 7 -24.34 6.48 -17.71
CA TYR A 7 -23.20 7.32 -17.35
C TYR A 7 -21.89 6.67 -17.83
N LEU A 8 -20.99 7.49 -18.37
CA LEU A 8 -19.65 7.04 -18.76
C LEU A 8 -18.89 6.59 -17.50
N PRO A 9 -18.09 5.50 -17.54
CA PRO A 9 -17.44 4.92 -16.36
C PRO A 9 -16.59 5.90 -15.55
N GLU A 10 -15.83 6.78 -16.20
CA GLU A 10 -15.00 7.83 -15.58
C GLU A 10 -15.79 9.02 -15.01
N TRP A 11 -17.10 9.12 -15.26
CA TRP A 11 -17.94 10.20 -14.72
C TRP A 11 -18.58 9.81 -13.38
N LYS A 12 -18.29 8.60 -12.86
CA LYS A 12 -18.84 8.08 -11.60
C LYS A 12 -18.24 8.72 -10.35
N GLU A 13 -17.08 9.35 -10.47
CA GLU A 13 -16.40 10.05 -9.37
C GLU A 13 -16.79 11.54 -9.28
N TYR A 14 -17.66 12.04 -10.18
CA TYR A 14 -18.06 13.45 -10.24
C TYR A 14 -19.59 13.56 -10.33
N VAL A 15 -20.17 14.51 -9.60
CA VAL A 15 -21.62 14.77 -9.63
C VAL A 15 -21.96 15.50 -10.92
N VAL A 16 -22.78 14.88 -11.79
CA VAL A 16 -23.32 15.53 -12.98
C VAL A 16 -24.49 16.40 -12.57
N MET A 17 -24.26 17.70 -12.44
CA MET A 17 -25.31 18.65 -12.10
C MET A 17 -26.28 18.82 -13.26
N GLN A 18 -27.47 18.24 -13.14
CA GLN A 18 -28.58 18.52 -14.05
C GLN A 18 -29.27 19.80 -13.58
N ALA A 19 -29.23 20.87 -14.37
CA ALA A 19 -29.80 22.15 -13.96
C ALA A 19 -30.81 22.68 -14.99
N ASP A 20 -31.96 23.20 -14.52
CA ASP A 20 -32.83 24.05 -15.34
C ASP A 20 -32.65 25.50 -14.92
N MET A 21 -31.84 26.19 -15.70
CA MET A 21 -31.49 27.59 -15.51
C MET A 21 -32.24 28.51 -16.50
N SER A 22 -33.10 27.93 -17.33
CA SER A 22 -33.86 28.63 -18.37
C SER A 22 -35.27 28.99 -17.90
N SER A 23 -35.82 28.19 -16.98
CA SER A 23 -37.16 28.36 -16.44
C SER A 23 -37.10 29.04 -15.07
N THR A 24 -37.71 30.21 -14.93
CA THR A 24 -37.89 30.81 -13.60
C THR A 24 -39.10 30.16 -12.92
N ILE A 25 -38.87 29.36 -11.89
CA ILE A 25 -39.96 28.73 -11.13
C ILE A 25 -40.59 29.75 -10.18
N THR A 26 -41.92 29.85 -10.23
CA THR A 26 -42.73 30.75 -9.39
C THR A 26 -43.79 30.03 -8.57
N GLN A 27 -43.89 28.70 -8.68
CA GLN A 27 -44.91 27.87 -8.02
C GLN A 27 -44.28 26.64 -7.34
N VAL A 28 -44.85 26.26 -6.21
CA VAL A 28 -44.39 25.20 -5.29
C VAL A 28 -44.41 23.82 -5.94
N GLU A 29 -45.51 23.50 -6.63
CA GLU A 29 -45.76 22.19 -7.24
C GLU A 29 -44.72 21.87 -8.32
N THR A 30 -44.24 22.92 -8.98
CA THR A 30 -43.22 22.84 -10.01
C THR A 30 -41.87 22.45 -9.41
N LEU A 31 -41.44 23.05 -8.29
CA LEU A 31 -40.18 22.69 -7.61
C LEU A 31 -40.12 21.20 -7.26
N GLN A 32 -41.25 20.62 -6.83
CA GLN A 32 -41.34 19.19 -6.55
C GLN A 32 -41.26 18.33 -7.82
N SER A 33 -41.91 18.75 -8.91
CA SER A 33 -41.80 18.09 -10.22
C SER A 33 -40.36 18.09 -10.75
N TYR A 34 -39.62 19.20 -10.59
CA TYR A 34 -38.21 19.31 -10.97
C TYR A 34 -37.31 18.34 -10.18
N LEU A 35 -37.56 18.20 -8.88
CA LEU A 35 -36.84 17.23 -8.03
C LEU A 35 -37.12 15.78 -8.42
N GLU A 36 -38.36 15.46 -8.75
CA GLU A 36 -38.77 14.12 -9.19
C GLU A 36 -38.19 13.76 -10.57
N GLN A 37 -37.87 14.78 -11.39
CA GLN A 37 -37.18 14.65 -12.68
C GLN A 37 -35.65 14.59 -12.58
N GLY A 38 -35.08 14.65 -11.37
CA GLY A 38 -33.65 14.53 -11.14
C GLY A 38 -32.85 15.82 -11.35
N ILE A 39 -33.52 16.99 -11.35
CA ILE A 39 -32.86 18.28 -11.54
C ILE A 39 -32.25 18.74 -10.20
N GLU A 40 -30.94 18.93 -10.21
CA GLU A 40 -30.09 19.18 -9.04
C GLU A 40 -29.89 20.66 -8.73
N ALA A 41 -30.11 21.53 -9.71
CA ALA A 41 -30.17 22.98 -9.52
C ALA A 41 -31.26 23.64 -10.36
N VAL A 42 -31.96 24.61 -9.78
CA VAL A 42 -33.05 25.35 -10.46
C VAL A 42 -33.00 26.83 -10.13
N MET A 43 -33.30 27.65 -11.13
CA MET A 43 -33.49 29.09 -10.96
C MET A 43 -34.93 29.36 -10.51
N VAL A 44 -35.09 29.95 -9.34
CA VAL A 44 -36.41 30.27 -8.78
C VAL A 44 -36.56 31.76 -8.55
N LYS A 45 -37.79 32.25 -8.48
CA LYS A 45 -38.04 33.58 -7.93
C LYS A 45 -37.80 33.57 -6.42
N ASP A 46 -37.23 34.65 -5.90
CA ASP A 46 -36.99 34.80 -4.47
C ASP A 46 -38.32 34.86 -3.68
N ASP A 47 -38.73 33.72 -3.13
CA ASP A 47 -39.98 33.53 -2.38
C ASP A 47 -39.72 32.72 -1.09
N ALA A 48 -40.25 33.20 0.03
CA ALA A 48 -40.00 32.61 1.36
C ALA A 48 -40.55 31.19 1.52
N ILE A 49 -41.67 30.86 0.85
CA ILE A 49 -42.28 29.52 0.90
C ILE A 49 -41.41 28.54 0.09
N LEU A 50 -40.98 28.95 -1.10
CA LEU A 50 -40.06 28.15 -1.92
C LEU A 50 -38.71 27.91 -1.22
N ARG A 51 -38.14 28.94 -0.56
CA ARG A 51 -36.92 28.80 0.25
C ARG A 51 -37.06 27.75 1.35
N LYS A 52 -38.18 27.77 2.07
CA LYS A 52 -38.44 26.81 3.14
C LYS A 52 -38.52 25.39 2.61
N GLN A 53 -39.24 25.16 1.52
CA GLN A 53 -39.37 23.84 0.91
C GLN A 53 -38.07 23.31 0.33
N ALA A 54 -37.31 24.17 -0.35
CA ALA A 54 -35.98 23.83 -0.85
C ALA A 54 -35.07 23.39 0.32
N THR A 55 -35.09 24.13 1.42
CA THR A 55 -34.34 23.80 2.65
C THR A 55 -34.79 22.45 3.24
N GLU A 56 -36.09 22.18 3.34
CA GLU A 56 -36.65 20.93 3.85
C GLU A 56 -36.30 19.71 2.97
N LYS A 57 -36.10 19.93 1.68
CA LYS A 57 -35.62 18.91 0.72
C LYS A 57 -34.10 18.80 0.67
N GLY A 58 -33.40 19.51 1.56
CA GLY A 58 -31.94 19.52 1.65
C GLY A 58 -31.31 20.20 0.45
N MET A 59 -31.84 21.34 0.02
CA MET A 59 -31.21 22.21 -0.97
C MET A 59 -30.68 23.48 -0.27
N VAL A 60 -29.54 23.97 -0.72
CA VAL A 60 -28.84 25.16 -0.23
C VAL A 60 -29.06 26.30 -1.22
N ILE A 61 -29.23 27.51 -0.70
CA ILE A 61 -29.31 28.74 -1.49
C ILE A 61 -27.89 29.20 -1.81
N LEU A 62 -27.56 29.37 -3.09
CA LEU A 62 -26.25 29.90 -3.47
C LEU A 62 -26.08 31.37 -3.03
N SER A 63 -24.83 31.78 -2.80
CA SER A 63 -24.53 33.14 -2.35
C SER A 63 -24.85 34.20 -3.41
N GLN A 64 -25.08 35.44 -2.96
CA GLN A 64 -25.37 36.57 -3.86
C GLN A 64 -24.23 36.82 -4.86
N GLU A 65 -22.98 36.70 -4.44
CA GLU A 65 -21.80 36.84 -5.28
C GLU A 65 -21.76 35.79 -6.40
N THR A 66 -22.12 34.55 -6.08
CA THR A 66 -22.21 33.44 -7.04
C THR A 66 -23.30 33.66 -8.10
N LEU A 67 -24.44 34.19 -7.68
CA LEU A 67 -25.57 34.51 -8.56
C LEU A 67 -25.19 35.60 -9.58
N GLU A 68 -24.48 36.64 -9.14
CA GLU A 68 -24.08 37.77 -9.98
C GLU A 68 -23.09 37.35 -11.08
N ILE A 69 -22.12 36.49 -10.76
CA ILE A 69 -21.16 35.94 -11.74
C ILE A 69 -21.88 35.14 -12.83
N TYR A 70 -22.89 34.35 -12.45
CA TYR A 70 -23.66 33.54 -13.38
C TYR A 70 -24.53 34.40 -14.31
N GLN A 71 -25.27 35.36 -13.76
CA GLN A 71 -26.13 36.29 -14.52
C GLN A 71 -25.33 37.09 -15.57
N GLN A 72 -24.11 37.52 -15.22
CA GLN A 72 -23.21 38.23 -16.15
C GLN A 72 -22.82 37.37 -17.36
N ARG A 73 -22.59 36.05 -17.17
CA ARG A 73 -22.11 35.16 -18.23
C ARG A 73 -23.20 34.60 -19.13
N GLN A 74 -24.36 34.28 -18.57
CA GLN A 74 -25.48 33.69 -19.31
C GLN A 74 -26.46 34.72 -19.87
N LYS A 75 -26.21 36.02 -19.65
CA LYS A 75 -27.05 37.14 -20.12
C LYS A 75 -28.52 37.05 -19.68
N VAL A 76 -28.80 36.34 -18.60
CA VAL A 76 -30.16 36.22 -18.03
C VAL A 76 -30.44 37.49 -17.20
N LYS A 77 -31.57 38.17 -17.47
CA LYS A 77 -31.97 39.42 -16.77
C LYS A 77 -33.12 39.18 -15.79
N GLY A 78 -32.94 39.58 -14.52
CA GLY A 78 -33.99 39.62 -13.49
C GLY A 78 -33.37 39.64 -12.08
N ALA A 79 -33.76 40.60 -11.23
CA ALA A 79 -33.07 40.89 -9.96
C ALA A 79 -33.55 40.09 -8.74
N ASP A 80 -34.64 39.32 -8.86
CA ASP A 80 -35.25 38.60 -7.73
C ASP A 80 -35.24 37.08 -7.96
N VAL A 81 -34.09 36.51 -8.33
CA VAL A 81 -33.95 35.05 -8.55
C VAL A 81 -32.81 34.46 -7.73
N ILE A 82 -33.00 33.26 -7.19
CA ILE A 82 -31.97 32.50 -6.47
C ILE A 82 -31.83 31.10 -7.08
N ILE A 83 -30.67 30.49 -6.89
CA ILE A 83 -30.39 29.12 -7.32
C ILE A 83 -30.38 28.23 -6.09
N PHE A 84 -31.22 27.19 -6.10
CA PHE A 84 -31.15 26.14 -5.09
C PHE A 84 -30.33 24.96 -5.63
N ALA A 85 -29.44 24.40 -4.80
CA ALA A 85 -28.63 23.23 -5.14
C ALA A 85 -28.65 22.17 -4.02
N ARG A 86 -28.66 20.87 -4.34
CA ARG A 86 -28.78 19.81 -3.31
C ARG A 86 -27.58 19.75 -2.33
N LEU A 87 -27.82 19.46 -1.05
CA LEU A 87 -26.86 19.52 0.08
C LEU A 87 -25.61 18.65 -0.12
N LYS A 88 -25.73 17.50 -0.80
CA LYS A 88 -24.60 16.60 -1.10
C LYS A 88 -23.59 17.22 -2.08
N SER A 89 -23.94 18.33 -2.71
CA SER A 89 -23.22 18.97 -3.81
C SER A 89 -22.64 20.34 -3.41
N ASP A 90 -22.89 20.81 -2.18
CA ASP A 90 -22.66 22.20 -1.74
C ASP A 90 -21.20 22.65 -1.90
N THR A 91 -20.24 21.83 -1.46
CA THR A 91 -18.81 22.16 -1.61
C THR A 91 -18.38 22.17 -3.07
N TYR A 92 -18.89 21.24 -3.89
CA TYR A 92 -18.47 21.05 -5.28
C TYR A 92 -19.09 22.06 -6.24
N ILE A 93 -20.37 22.41 -6.08
CA ILE A 93 -21.05 23.43 -6.88
C ILE A 93 -20.46 24.80 -6.57
N ARG A 94 -20.14 25.04 -5.30
CA ARG A 94 -19.45 26.24 -4.84
C ARG A 94 -18.04 26.34 -5.44
N TYR A 95 -17.22 25.28 -5.38
CA TYR A 95 -15.92 25.26 -6.06
C TYR A 95 -16.01 25.34 -7.59
N ALA A 96 -16.99 24.66 -8.22
CA ALA A 96 -17.15 24.68 -9.67
C ALA A 96 -17.57 26.07 -10.19
N LEU A 97 -18.36 26.81 -9.41
CA LEU A 97 -18.82 28.15 -9.76
C LEU A 97 -17.84 29.25 -9.29
N GLU A 98 -17.15 29.08 -8.17
CA GLU A 98 -16.07 29.98 -7.70
C GLU A 98 -14.80 29.86 -8.57
N GLU A 99 -14.50 28.67 -9.15
CA GLU A 99 -13.31 28.41 -9.99
C GLU A 99 -13.59 28.23 -11.50
N ASN A 100 -14.77 28.63 -12.02
CA ASN A 100 -15.12 28.59 -13.46
C ASN A 100 -15.21 27.20 -14.14
N CYS A 101 -15.43 26.11 -13.42
CA CYS A 101 -15.45 24.74 -13.95
C CYS A 101 -16.81 24.31 -14.56
N PHE A 102 -17.13 24.83 -15.75
CA PHE A 102 -18.34 24.48 -16.52
C PHE A 102 -18.07 23.38 -17.56
N LEU A 103 -18.99 22.42 -17.72
CA LEU A 103 -19.02 21.44 -18.81
C LEU A 103 -20.48 21.17 -19.24
N GLU A 104 -20.75 21.22 -20.54
CA GLU A 104 -22.05 21.00 -21.14
C GLU A 104 -21.90 20.14 -22.40
N ARG A 105 -22.88 19.28 -22.70
CA ARG A 105 -22.93 18.56 -23.98
C ARG A 105 -24.12 19.07 -24.78
N LEU A 106 -23.84 19.60 -25.97
CA LEU A 106 -24.85 20.02 -26.95
C LEU A 106 -24.61 19.24 -28.25
N ASP A 107 -25.61 18.47 -28.66
CA ASP A 107 -25.54 17.55 -29.80
C ASP A 107 -24.33 16.57 -29.73
N CYS A 108 -23.44 16.65 -30.71
CA CYS A 108 -22.20 15.87 -30.82
C CYS A 108 -20.98 16.56 -30.20
N ASN A 109 -21.14 17.78 -29.66
CA ASN A 109 -20.05 18.58 -29.11
C ASN A 109 -20.13 18.64 -27.59
N ILE A 110 -18.96 18.68 -26.94
CA ILE A 110 -18.84 19.01 -25.52
C ILE A 110 -18.24 20.41 -25.40
N TYR A 111 -18.87 21.27 -24.62
CA TYR A 111 -18.41 22.60 -24.28
C TYR A 111 -17.89 22.59 -22.84
N GLY A 112 -16.82 23.31 -22.55
CA GLY A 112 -16.40 23.50 -21.16
C GLY A 112 -15.25 24.47 -21.00
N SER A 113 -14.89 24.80 -19.76
CA SER A 113 -13.67 25.58 -19.53
C SER A 113 -12.43 24.80 -19.98
N SER A 114 -11.38 25.51 -20.39
CA SER A 114 -10.11 24.93 -20.84
C SER A 114 -9.54 23.91 -19.85
N ARG A 115 -9.64 24.22 -18.55
CA ARG A 115 -9.22 23.34 -17.43
C ARG A 115 -10.02 22.03 -17.38
N TRP A 116 -11.32 22.08 -17.62
CA TRP A 116 -12.18 20.89 -17.59
C TRP A 116 -11.95 20.00 -18.81
N LEU A 117 -11.83 20.61 -20.00
CA LEU A 117 -11.57 19.88 -21.24
C LEU A 117 -10.23 19.14 -21.21
N ASN A 118 -9.18 19.72 -20.61
CA ASN A 118 -7.92 19.03 -20.32
C ASN A 118 -8.14 17.76 -19.51
N LYS A 119 -8.80 17.88 -18.35
CA LYS A 119 -9.03 16.76 -17.44
C LYS A 119 -9.90 15.68 -18.07
N TYR A 120 -10.90 16.07 -18.87
CA TYR A 120 -11.71 15.14 -19.64
C TYR A 120 -10.86 14.33 -20.62
N LEU A 121 -9.93 14.98 -21.35
CA LEU A 121 -9.05 14.31 -22.31
C LEU A 121 -8.01 13.41 -21.63
N GLU A 122 -7.41 13.84 -20.51
CA GLU A 122 -6.49 13.01 -19.72
C GLU A 122 -7.13 11.70 -19.24
N GLY A 123 -8.43 11.75 -18.89
CA GLY A 123 -9.18 10.59 -18.43
C GLY A 123 -9.78 9.72 -19.54
N THR A 124 -9.88 10.23 -20.78
CA THR A 124 -10.57 9.54 -21.88
C THR A 124 -9.67 9.12 -23.03
N LEU A 125 -8.43 9.61 -23.09
CA LEU A 125 -7.42 9.15 -24.04
C LEU A 125 -6.37 8.28 -23.33
N GLU A 126 -6.35 6.99 -23.64
CA GLU A 126 -5.23 6.11 -23.30
C GLU A 126 -4.14 6.29 -24.35
N ILE A 127 -2.97 6.77 -23.92
CA ILE A 127 -1.84 7.05 -24.81
C ILE A 127 -0.62 6.27 -24.31
N THR A 128 -0.05 5.44 -25.19
CA THR A 128 1.21 4.73 -24.92
C THR A 128 2.25 5.05 -25.98
N THR A 129 3.51 5.12 -25.60
CA THR A 129 4.61 5.47 -26.49
C THR A 129 5.67 4.36 -26.47
N GLN A 130 6.24 4.07 -27.63
CA GLN A 130 7.33 3.10 -27.77
C GLN A 130 8.34 3.63 -28.79
N LEU A 131 9.62 3.69 -28.41
CA LEU A 131 10.68 3.97 -29.36
C LEU A 131 10.87 2.73 -30.25
N VAL A 132 10.72 2.89 -31.57
CA VAL A 132 10.84 1.79 -32.54
C VAL A 132 12.10 1.89 -33.41
N ALA A 133 12.74 3.07 -33.44
CA ALA A 133 14.09 3.28 -33.95
C ALA A 133 14.67 4.57 -33.32
N ALA A 134 15.98 4.81 -33.48
CA ALA A 134 16.70 5.93 -32.85
C ALA A 134 15.98 7.29 -32.93
N ASN A 135 15.33 7.59 -34.07
CA ASN A 135 14.59 8.84 -34.29
C ASN A 135 13.09 8.61 -34.61
N LYS A 136 12.55 7.43 -34.32
CA LYS A 136 11.16 7.08 -34.67
C LYS A 136 10.40 6.60 -33.44
N LEU A 137 9.37 7.35 -33.09
CA LEU A 137 8.48 7.04 -31.98
C LEU A 137 7.15 6.51 -32.51
N ARG A 138 6.72 5.36 -31.98
CA ARG A 138 5.37 4.83 -32.14
C ARG A 138 4.51 5.39 -31.02
N ILE A 139 3.43 6.09 -31.36
CA ILE A 139 2.45 6.60 -30.42
C ILE A 139 1.15 5.86 -30.68
N ASP A 140 0.60 5.27 -29.64
CA ASP A 140 -0.62 4.51 -29.68
C ASP A 140 -1.69 5.27 -28.89
N ILE A 141 -2.77 5.67 -29.57
CA ILE A 141 -3.82 6.49 -29.00
C ILE A 141 -5.13 5.70 -29.07
N ARG A 142 -5.80 5.58 -27.93
CA ARG A 142 -7.09 4.93 -27.81
C ARG A 142 -8.06 5.85 -27.08
N ASN A 143 -9.22 6.06 -27.68
CA ASN A 143 -10.32 6.74 -27.03
C ASN A 143 -11.12 5.74 -26.19
N LEU A 144 -11.17 5.98 -24.88
CA LEU A 144 -11.90 5.18 -23.90
C LEU A 144 -13.36 5.61 -23.78
N ALA A 145 -13.72 6.79 -24.29
CA ALA A 145 -15.08 7.33 -24.25
C ALA A 145 -15.93 6.95 -25.47
N ASP A 146 -17.26 6.95 -25.28
CA ASP A 146 -18.25 6.73 -26.35
C ASP A 146 -18.40 7.96 -27.28
N ILE A 147 -17.76 9.08 -26.96
CA ILE A 147 -17.87 10.33 -27.73
C ILE A 147 -16.76 10.33 -28.79
N PRO A 148 -17.09 10.45 -30.10
CA PRO A 148 -16.08 10.48 -31.13
C PRO A 148 -15.18 11.70 -30.93
N LEU A 149 -13.87 11.51 -31.03
CA LEU A 149 -12.89 12.59 -31.01
C LEU A 149 -12.16 12.59 -32.34
N ILE A 150 -12.00 13.77 -32.93
CA ILE A 150 -11.16 13.96 -34.12
C ILE A 150 -9.97 14.80 -33.68
N LEU A 151 -8.79 14.21 -33.75
CA LEU A 151 -7.53 14.89 -33.45
C LEU A 151 -6.96 15.42 -34.76
N LYS A 152 -6.85 16.74 -34.88
CA LYS A 152 -6.19 17.41 -36.01
C LYS A 152 -4.79 17.84 -35.58
N PRO A 153 -3.73 17.41 -36.30
CA PRO A 153 -2.39 17.87 -35.99
C PRO A 153 -2.24 19.37 -36.31
N ILE A 154 -1.61 20.12 -35.41
CA ILE A 154 -1.27 21.53 -35.66
C ILE A 154 0.12 21.59 -36.31
N PRO A 155 0.30 22.22 -37.50
CA PRO A 155 1.56 22.21 -38.25
C PRO A 155 2.80 22.83 -37.58
N GLN A 156 2.69 23.36 -36.36
CA GLN A 156 3.71 24.15 -35.67
C GLN A 156 4.18 23.48 -34.36
N THR A 157 4.30 22.15 -34.34
CA THR A 157 4.72 21.39 -33.14
C THR A 157 6.12 20.80 -33.29
N SER A 158 6.77 20.50 -32.18
CA SER A 158 8.15 19.98 -32.09
C SER A 158 8.34 18.57 -32.69
N ILE A 159 7.24 17.90 -33.07
CA ILE A 159 7.21 16.56 -33.64
C ILE A 159 6.64 16.62 -35.06
N CYS A 160 7.43 16.23 -36.07
CA CYS A 160 6.92 16.06 -37.43
C CYS A 160 6.17 14.71 -37.53
N LEU A 161 4.84 14.78 -37.56
CA LEU A 161 4.00 13.64 -37.92
C LEU A 161 4.03 13.46 -39.45
N ASN A 162 4.58 12.35 -39.91
CA ASN A 162 4.48 11.95 -41.31
C ASN A 162 3.13 11.28 -41.53
N GLU A 163 2.08 12.09 -41.72
CA GLU A 163 0.78 11.81 -42.38
C GLU A 163 -0.27 12.80 -41.84
N LEU A 164 -0.70 13.73 -42.69
CA LEU A 164 -1.52 14.92 -42.39
C LEU A 164 -3.02 14.64 -42.22
N GLU A 165 -3.43 13.39 -42.02
CA GLU A 165 -4.85 13.06 -41.92
C GLU A 165 -5.39 13.24 -40.49
N PRO A 166 -6.58 13.85 -40.30
CA PRO A 166 -7.26 13.87 -39.03
C PRO A 166 -7.46 12.46 -38.47
N ILE A 167 -7.11 12.25 -37.20
CA ILE A 167 -7.26 10.95 -36.56
C ILE A 167 -8.65 10.88 -35.95
N GLU A 168 -9.52 10.08 -36.56
CA GLU A 168 -10.84 9.78 -36.01
C GLU A 168 -10.77 8.64 -34.99
N LEU A 169 -11.28 8.89 -33.78
CA LEU A 169 -11.32 7.94 -32.67
C LEU A 169 -12.77 7.75 -32.20
N GLN A 170 -13.41 6.66 -32.62
CA GLN A 170 -14.78 6.31 -32.26
C GLN A 170 -14.87 4.92 -31.61
N GLY A 171 -15.64 4.78 -30.52
CA GLY A 171 -16.06 3.49 -29.99
C GLY A 171 -14.93 2.50 -29.64
N SER A 172 -14.03 2.86 -28.73
CA SER A 172 -12.83 2.08 -28.37
C SER A 172 -11.79 1.90 -29.48
N ALA A 173 -11.91 2.61 -30.61
CA ALA A 173 -10.93 2.56 -31.69
C ALA A 173 -9.53 2.96 -31.21
N ARG A 174 -8.54 2.22 -31.72
CA ARG A 174 -7.11 2.39 -31.48
C ARG A 174 -6.46 2.87 -32.77
N LYS A 175 -5.66 3.93 -32.69
CA LYS A 175 -4.88 4.45 -33.81
C LYS A 175 -3.41 4.52 -33.43
N VAL A 176 -2.57 4.07 -34.35
CA VAL A 176 -1.12 4.11 -34.21
C VAL A 176 -0.58 5.15 -35.15
N ILE A 177 0.18 6.11 -34.62
CA ILE A 177 0.88 7.12 -35.39
C ILE A 177 2.39 6.99 -35.19
N PHE A 178 3.15 7.40 -36.20
CA PHE A 178 4.60 7.41 -36.16
C PHE A 178 5.11 8.85 -36.26
N ALA A 179 5.96 9.21 -35.31
CA ALA A 179 6.59 10.51 -35.19
C ALA A 179 8.08 10.40 -35.48
N SER A 180 8.62 11.34 -36.28
CA SER A 180 10.07 11.52 -36.43
C SER A 180 10.54 12.59 -35.45
N LEU A 181 11.53 12.26 -34.62
CA LEU A 181 12.13 13.21 -33.67
C LEU A 181 13.29 13.94 -34.37
N SER A 182 13.22 15.27 -34.42
CA SER A 182 14.26 16.12 -35.04
C SER A 182 15.45 16.39 -34.09
N ASP A 183 15.23 16.36 -32.78
CA ASP A 183 16.25 16.69 -31.77
C ASP A 183 16.05 15.85 -30.49
N MET A 184 17.03 14.99 -30.14
CA MET A 184 16.95 13.99 -29.05
C MET A 184 17.22 14.56 -27.64
N THR A 185 17.31 15.88 -27.50
CA THR A 185 17.86 16.53 -26.29
C THR A 185 16.81 17.01 -25.27
N LEU A 186 15.52 16.95 -25.60
CA LEU A 186 14.43 17.44 -24.75
C LEU A 186 13.78 16.30 -23.94
N SER A 187 13.56 16.54 -22.64
CA SER A 187 13.01 15.59 -21.66
C SER A 187 11.53 15.27 -21.83
N SER A 188 10.83 16.04 -22.65
CA SER A 188 9.41 15.88 -22.96
C SER A 188 9.12 16.51 -24.31
N TYR A 189 8.25 15.89 -25.10
CA TYR A 189 7.74 16.48 -26.32
C TYR A 189 6.23 16.66 -26.16
N ASP A 190 5.71 17.82 -26.55
CA ASP A 190 4.28 18.04 -26.63
C ASP A 190 3.85 17.90 -28.09
N LEU A 191 2.92 16.98 -28.33
CA LEU A 191 2.20 16.91 -29.58
C LEU A 191 0.90 17.71 -29.42
N ASN A 192 0.88 18.95 -29.91
CA ASN A 192 -0.33 19.77 -29.87
C ASN A 192 -1.29 19.31 -30.95
N VAL A 193 -2.47 18.86 -30.52
CA VAL A 193 -3.57 18.47 -31.39
C VAL A 193 -4.78 19.34 -31.09
N GLU A 194 -5.46 19.78 -32.14
CA GLU A 194 -6.78 20.38 -32.02
C GLU A 194 -7.82 19.25 -31.93
N VAL A 195 -8.70 19.31 -30.94
CA VAL A 195 -9.77 18.32 -30.74
C VAL A 195 -11.11 18.90 -31.17
N VAL A 196 -11.65 18.41 -32.28
CA VAL A 196 -12.74 19.09 -33.01
C VAL A 196 -14.13 18.91 -32.38
N ASN A 197 -14.34 17.91 -31.51
CA ASN A 197 -15.62 17.67 -30.83
C ASN A 197 -15.63 18.19 -29.37
N LEU A 198 -14.72 19.13 -29.06
CA LEU A 198 -14.59 19.79 -27.76
C LEU A 198 -14.41 21.30 -27.98
N PHE A 199 -15.19 22.14 -27.30
CA PHE A 199 -15.15 23.60 -27.43
C PHE A 199 -14.91 24.28 -26.09
N SER A 200 -13.95 25.22 -26.05
CA SER A 200 -13.76 26.04 -24.85
C SER A 200 -14.87 27.07 -24.72
N THR A 201 -15.53 27.15 -23.57
CA THR A 201 -16.52 28.22 -23.30
C THR A 201 -15.88 29.60 -23.18
N GLU A 202 -14.57 29.67 -22.94
CA GLU A 202 -13.82 30.93 -22.84
C GLU A 202 -13.61 31.57 -24.22
N THR A 203 -13.39 30.75 -25.24
CA THR A 203 -13.00 31.21 -26.59
C THR A 203 -14.01 30.87 -27.68
N ASN A 204 -15.00 30.02 -27.38
CA ASN A 204 -15.95 29.44 -28.34
C ASN A 204 -15.26 28.78 -29.55
N MET A 205 -14.05 28.25 -29.34
CA MET A 205 -13.21 27.61 -30.34
C MET A 205 -12.91 26.16 -29.95
N PRO A 206 -12.57 25.28 -30.92
CA PRO A 206 -12.10 23.94 -30.63
C PRO A 206 -10.93 23.93 -29.65
N TYR A 207 -10.93 22.94 -28.76
CA TYR A 207 -9.92 22.86 -27.72
C TYR A 207 -8.59 22.35 -28.26
N VAL A 208 -7.49 23.03 -27.93
CA VAL A 208 -6.14 22.56 -28.23
C VAL A 208 -5.64 21.76 -27.03
N TYR A 209 -5.43 20.46 -27.24
CA TYR A 209 -4.90 19.57 -26.24
C TYR A 209 -3.46 19.21 -26.58
N ASN A 210 -2.58 19.43 -25.61
CA ASN A 210 -1.20 19.01 -25.73
C ASN A 210 -1.16 17.56 -25.25
N ILE A 211 -0.85 16.63 -26.15
CA ILE A 211 -0.54 15.27 -25.77
C ILE A 211 0.89 15.31 -25.22
N PRO A 212 1.10 15.11 -23.90
CA PRO A 212 2.44 14.99 -23.37
C PRO A 212 2.99 13.64 -23.85
N VAL A 213 3.84 13.68 -24.86
CA VAL A 213 4.61 12.53 -25.30
C VAL A 213 5.73 12.40 -24.27
N LYS A 214 5.46 11.66 -23.20
CA LYS A 214 6.48 11.21 -22.26
C LYS A 214 7.44 10.31 -23.05
N GLY A 215 8.49 10.91 -23.60
CA GLY A 215 9.71 10.18 -23.86
C GLY A 215 10.12 9.56 -22.53
N MET A 216 10.52 8.29 -22.54
CA MET A 216 11.33 7.80 -21.43
C MET A 216 12.44 8.83 -21.23
N LEU A 217 12.51 9.42 -20.04
CA LEU A 217 13.63 10.27 -19.64
C LEU A 217 14.91 9.46 -19.83
N PHE A 218 15.55 9.61 -20.97
CA PHE A 218 16.98 9.75 -21.00
C PHE A 218 17.23 11.23 -20.76
N SER A 219 17.16 11.66 -19.50
CA SER A 219 18.17 12.62 -19.12
C SER A 219 19.47 11.88 -19.39
N LYS A 220 20.23 12.32 -20.38
CA LYS A 220 21.67 12.29 -20.23
C LYS A 220 21.87 12.96 -18.88
N SER A 221 22.05 12.14 -17.82
CA SER A 221 22.30 12.67 -16.49
C SER A 221 23.35 13.73 -16.71
N GLU A 222 23.14 14.95 -16.22
CA GLU A 222 24.30 15.79 -15.98
C GLU A 222 25.29 14.89 -15.25
N SER A 223 26.37 14.55 -15.95
CA SER A 223 27.55 13.97 -15.36
C SER A 223 27.92 14.91 -14.23
N GLY A 224 27.63 14.53 -12.98
CA GLY A 224 27.73 15.48 -11.88
C GLY A 224 27.86 14.85 -10.52
N VAL A 225 26.85 14.10 -10.04
CA VAL A 225 26.91 13.45 -8.73
C VAL A 225 26.13 12.12 -8.74
N LEU A 226 26.84 10.99 -8.69
CA LEU A 226 26.27 9.71 -8.29
C LEU A 226 25.82 9.82 -6.82
N ASN A 227 24.53 10.07 -6.58
CA ASN A 227 23.99 10.11 -5.22
C ASN A 227 23.84 8.70 -4.65
N CYS A 228 24.48 8.43 -3.51
CA CYS A 228 24.29 7.20 -2.73
C CYS A 228 22.92 7.20 -2.04
N ALA A 229 21.85 7.02 -2.83
CA ALA A 229 20.47 7.09 -2.36
C ALA A 229 20.00 5.76 -1.73
N ILE A 230 20.49 5.43 -0.55
CA ILE A 230 20.21 4.14 0.10
C ILE A 230 19.08 4.29 1.14
N ILE A 231 18.05 3.45 1.08
CA ILE A 231 17.02 3.35 2.12
C ILE A 231 16.93 1.89 2.60
N PRO A 232 17.11 1.60 3.90
CA PRO A 232 17.44 2.53 4.99
C PRO A 232 18.81 3.21 4.89
N GLN A 233 18.93 4.43 5.43
CA GLN A 233 20.20 5.15 5.54
C GLN A 233 21.24 4.35 6.35
N PRO A 234 22.44 4.05 5.82
CA PRO A 234 23.48 3.35 6.56
C PRO A 234 23.98 4.11 7.79
N LYS A 235 24.51 3.38 8.77
CA LYS A 235 25.14 3.97 9.96
C LYS A 235 26.33 4.88 9.61
N THR A 236 27.21 4.45 8.73
CA THR A 236 28.35 5.23 8.27
C THR A 236 28.49 5.12 6.76
N ILE A 237 28.65 6.27 6.09
CA ILE A 237 28.85 6.36 4.66
C ILE A 237 29.87 7.46 4.33
N HIS A 238 30.88 7.11 3.55
CA HIS A 238 31.88 8.03 3.00
C HIS A 238 31.95 7.81 1.49
N SER A 239 31.35 8.70 0.72
CA SER A 239 31.31 8.59 -0.75
C SER A 239 32.41 9.43 -1.39
N ASN A 240 33.00 8.89 -2.47
CA ASN A 240 33.78 9.63 -3.44
C ASN A 240 33.10 9.49 -4.80
N THR A 241 32.23 10.45 -5.13
CA THR A 241 31.38 10.38 -6.33
C THR A 241 32.13 10.62 -7.63
N HIS A 242 33.44 10.87 -7.59
CA HIS A 242 34.29 11.07 -8.77
C HIS A 242 34.82 9.75 -9.36
N SER A 243 34.79 8.68 -8.59
CA SER A 243 35.30 7.36 -8.97
C SER A 243 34.18 6.33 -8.98
N LYS A 244 34.27 5.32 -9.85
CA LYS A 244 33.25 4.28 -10.00
C LYS A 244 33.84 2.91 -10.34
N PHE A 245 33.20 1.86 -9.85
CA PHE A 245 33.39 0.50 -10.30
C PHE A 245 32.37 0.18 -11.40
N VAL A 246 32.77 -0.52 -12.46
CA VAL A 246 31.86 -0.97 -13.52
C VAL A 246 31.77 -2.49 -13.49
N ILE A 247 30.58 -3.02 -13.22
CA ILE A 247 30.28 -4.45 -13.34
C ILE A 247 30.05 -4.76 -14.82
N ASN A 248 30.84 -5.66 -15.40
CA ASN A 248 30.80 -6.03 -16.81
C ASN A 248 31.15 -7.53 -17.00
N GLU A 249 31.32 -7.95 -18.25
CA GLU A 249 31.64 -9.36 -18.59
C GLU A 249 33.00 -9.83 -18.06
N GLN A 250 33.93 -8.91 -17.76
CA GLN A 250 35.23 -9.22 -17.18
C GLN A 250 35.18 -9.30 -15.65
N THR A 251 34.08 -8.89 -15.02
CA THR A 251 33.93 -8.96 -13.58
C THR A 251 33.97 -10.40 -13.10
N CYS A 252 34.80 -10.65 -12.09
CA CYS A 252 34.82 -11.92 -11.37
C CYS A 252 34.42 -11.74 -9.90
N ILE A 253 33.90 -12.81 -9.30
CA ILE A 253 33.54 -12.85 -7.87
C ILE A 253 34.52 -13.78 -7.16
N GLN A 254 35.28 -13.25 -6.20
CA GLN A 254 36.11 -14.04 -5.30
C GLN A 254 35.35 -14.41 -4.02
N VAL A 255 35.37 -15.69 -3.69
CA VAL A 255 34.76 -16.25 -2.48
C VAL A 255 35.87 -16.59 -1.49
N ALA A 256 36.20 -15.68 -0.58
CA ALA A 256 37.20 -15.91 0.46
C ALA A 256 36.60 -16.53 1.74
N THR A 257 35.27 -16.72 1.79
CA THR A 257 34.58 -17.44 2.88
C THR A 257 33.39 -18.24 2.34
N ASN A 258 33.19 -19.44 2.87
CA ASN A 258 32.05 -20.28 2.53
C ASN A 258 30.72 -19.77 3.12
N LYS A 259 30.76 -18.83 4.07
CA LYS A 259 29.55 -18.30 4.71
C LYS A 259 28.66 -17.49 3.76
N ALA A 260 29.22 -16.91 2.70
CA ALA A 260 28.49 -16.07 1.74
C ALA A 260 27.94 -16.84 0.53
N LYS A 261 28.10 -18.17 0.46
CA LYS A 261 27.85 -18.94 -0.78
C LYS A 261 26.42 -18.80 -1.29
N THR A 262 25.43 -18.82 -0.42
CA THR A 262 24.02 -18.68 -0.81
C THR A 262 23.73 -17.25 -1.27
N GLU A 263 24.29 -16.28 -0.57
CA GLU A 263 24.12 -14.85 -0.82
C GLU A 263 24.76 -14.44 -2.16
N ILE A 264 25.90 -15.03 -2.51
CA ILE A 264 26.53 -14.83 -3.82
C ILE A 264 25.60 -15.27 -4.94
N HIS A 265 24.90 -16.41 -4.80
CA HIS A 265 23.94 -16.86 -5.82
C HIS A 265 22.81 -15.85 -6.00
N PHE A 266 22.28 -15.27 -4.91
CA PHE A 266 21.27 -14.21 -4.99
C PHE A 266 21.75 -13.01 -5.82
N LEU A 267 22.99 -12.55 -5.61
CA LEU A 267 23.59 -11.47 -6.41
C LEU A 267 23.75 -11.89 -7.87
N THR A 268 24.29 -13.08 -8.15
CA THR A 268 24.53 -13.52 -9.53
C THR A 268 23.24 -13.75 -10.30
N ASP A 269 22.19 -14.25 -9.65
CA ASP A 269 20.88 -14.44 -10.29
C ASP A 269 20.26 -13.09 -10.66
N ARG A 270 20.39 -12.09 -9.77
CA ARG A 270 19.94 -10.72 -10.05
C ARG A 270 20.70 -10.08 -11.21
N LEU A 271 22.03 -10.20 -11.23
CA LEU A 271 22.87 -9.71 -12.33
C LEU A 271 22.55 -10.43 -13.65
N LYS A 272 22.34 -11.74 -13.61
CA LYS A 272 21.93 -12.50 -14.80
C LYS A 272 20.57 -12.06 -15.31
N GLN A 273 19.60 -11.86 -14.41
CA GLN A 273 18.23 -11.51 -14.76
C GLN A 273 18.11 -10.11 -15.36
N ALA A 274 18.73 -9.10 -14.77
CA ALA A 274 18.53 -7.71 -15.18
C ALA A 274 19.66 -7.18 -16.08
N ALA A 275 20.89 -7.64 -15.88
CA ALA A 275 22.08 -7.16 -16.58
C ALA A 275 22.59 -8.11 -17.67
N SER A 276 22.04 -9.33 -17.78
CA SER A 276 22.59 -10.40 -18.64
C SER A 276 24.06 -10.72 -18.35
N LEU A 277 24.54 -10.43 -17.13
CA LEU A 277 25.91 -10.68 -16.71
C LEU A 277 25.98 -11.97 -15.88
N THR A 278 26.98 -12.80 -16.18
CA THR A 278 27.27 -14.02 -15.42
C THR A 278 28.73 -14.03 -14.93
N PRO A 279 29.06 -13.26 -13.88
CA PRO A 279 30.42 -13.18 -13.36
C PRO A 279 30.98 -14.56 -12.99
N GLU A 280 32.24 -14.82 -13.35
CA GLU A 280 32.93 -16.07 -12.98
C GLU A 280 33.21 -16.09 -11.46
N ILE A 281 32.85 -17.19 -10.78
CA ILE A 281 33.09 -17.36 -9.35
C ILE A 281 34.42 -18.09 -9.13
N LYS A 282 35.38 -17.44 -8.44
CA LYS A 282 36.73 -17.95 -8.13
C LYS A 282 36.91 -18.18 -6.63
N GLN A 283 37.57 -19.28 -6.27
CA GLN A 283 37.85 -19.65 -4.88
C GLN A 283 39.28 -19.29 -4.42
N PHE A 284 40.14 -18.86 -5.33
CA PHE A 284 41.52 -18.47 -5.05
C PHE A 284 41.68 -16.94 -5.10
N LEU A 285 42.75 -16.44 -4.50
CA LEU A 285 43.13 -15.03 -4.57
C LEU A 285 43.38 -14.63 -6.02
N VAL A 286 42.70 -13.58 -6.45
CA VAL A 286 42.87 -12.97 -7.78
C VAL A 286 43.35 -11.53 -7.57
N PRO A 287 44.22 -10.97 -8.45
CA PRO A 287 44.60 -9.57 -8.36
C PRO A 287 43.38 -8.65 -8.34
N LYS A 288 43.43 -7.56 -7.57
CA LYS A 288 42.35 -6.56 -7.52
C LYS A 288 42.30 -5.79 -8.82
N ASN A 289 41.56 -6.32 -9.77
CA ASN A 289 41.27 -5.71 -11.06
C ASN A 289 39.92 -6.25 -11.54
N ASN A 290 38.89 -5.40 -11.54
CA ASN A 290 37.52 -5.74 -11.88
C ASN A 290 36.98 -6.97 -11.09
N ILE A 291 37.00 -6.88 -9.76
CA ILE A 291 36.65 -8.00 -8.87
C ILE A 291 35.68 -7.62 -7.75
N ILE A 292 34.77 -8.54 -7.42
CA ILE A 292 33.92 -8.47 -6.22
C ILE A 292 34.40 -9.52 -5.22
N VAL A 293 34.79 -9.12 -4.01
CA VAL A 293 35.39 -10.01 -3.00
C VAL A 293 34.46 -10.14 -1.80
N PHE A 294 34.07 -11.38 -1.47
CA PHE A 294 33.35 -11.71 -0.24
C PHE A 294 34.30 -12.31 0.79
N LYS A 295 34.43 -11.69 1.96
CA LYS A 295 35.31 -12.15 3.04
C LYS A 295 34.73 -11.89 4.43
N GLU A 296 35.29 -12.52 5.45
CA GLU A 296 34.93 -12.24 6.84
C GLU A 296 35.73 -11.07 7.40
N LEU A 297 35.13 -10.29 8.30
CA LEU A 297 35.86 -9.32 9.09
C LEU A 297 36.87 -10.05 9.99
N PRO A 298 38.10 -9.52 10.17
CA PRO A 298 39.11 -10.15 11.03
C PRO A 298 38.66 -10.36 12.49
N LYS A 299 37.77 -9.48 12.97
CA LYS A 299 37.09 -9.60 14.27
C LYS A 299 35.62 -9.27 14.07
N ASN A 300 34.73 -10.05 14.71
CA ASN A 300 33.31 -9.77 14.66
C ASN A 300 32.93 -8.60 15.58
N THR A 301 33.08 -7.38 15.05
CA THR A 301 32.70 -6.13 15.72
C THR A 301 31.31 -5.65 15.34
N LEU A 302 30.68 -6.24 14.32
CA LEU A 302 29.41 -5.78 13.73
C LEU A 302 28.22 -6.74 13.98
N GLY A 303 28.44 -7.83 14.71
CA GLY A 303 27.40 -8.78 15.09
C GLY A 303 26.99 -9.72 13.94
N LYS A 304 25.73 -10.15 13.95
CA LYS A 304 25.19 -11.12 12.96
C LYS A 304 24.67 -10.47 11.67
N GLU A 305 24.20 -9.25 11.76
CA GLU A 305 23.51 -8.56 10.66
C GLU A 305 24.33 -7.39 10.09
N GLY A 306 25.46 -7.05 10.73
CA GLY A 306 26.30 -5.95 10.29
C GLY A 306 27.28 -6.35 9.18
N TYR A 307 27.67 -5.35 8.39
CA TYR A 307 28.58 -5.52 7.27
C TYR A 307 29.42 -4.28 7.00
N ARG A 308 30.48 -4.47 6.21
CA ARG A 308 31.24 -3.41 5.58
C ARG A 308 31.25 -3.61 4.07
N LEU A 309 31.04 -2.53 3.32
CA LEU A 309 31.09 -2.48 1.87
C LEU A 309 32.07 -1.40 1.45
N GLN A 310 33.13 -1.77 0.74
CA GLN A 310 34.10 -0.84 0.17
C GLN A 310 34.08 -0.97 -1.35
N VAL A 311 33.78 0.12 -2.04
CA VAL A 311 33.83 0.22 -3.49
C VAL A 311 34.99 1.14 -3.87
N THR A 312 35.80 0.68 -4.81
CA THR A 312 36.93 1.39 -5.45
C THR A 312 36.78 1.25 -6.97
N GLU A 313 37.67 1.85 -7.77
CA GLU A 313 37.63 1.67 -9.23
C GLU A 313 37.93 0.22 -9.65
N ASP A 314 38.75 -0.48 -8.88
CA ASP A 314 39.25 -1.82 -9.23
C ASP A 314 38.53 -2.96 -8.51
N SER A 315 37.82 -2.68 -7.42
CA SER A 315 37.18 -3.72 -6.62
C SER A 315 35.97 -3.28 -5.80
N ILE A 316 35.08 -4.23 -5.55
CA ILE A 316 34.03 -4.18 -4.52
C ILE A 316 34.36 -5.21 -3.45
N GLU A 317 34.58 -4.79 -2.22
CA GLU A 317 34.78 -5.69 -1.08
C GLU A 317 33.57 -5.69 -0.15
N ILE A 318 33.03 -6.88 0.10
CA ILE A 318 31.94 -7.12 1.03
C ILE A 318 32.48 -7.94 2.20
N GLU A 319 32.44 -7.36 3.40
CA GLU A 319 32.87 -8.00 4.64
C GLU A 319 31.70 -8.20 5.61
N ALA A 320 31.46 -9.43 6.06
CA ALA A 320 30.49 -9.76 7.12
C ALA A 320 30.89 -11.07 7.81
N ASN A 321 30.40 -11.33 9.03
CA ASN A 321 30.73 -12.57 9.75
C ASN A 321 29.65 -13.66 9.68
N GLU A 322 28.45 -13.30 9.22
CA GLU A 322 27.29 -14.19 9.12
C GLU A 322 26.50 -13.90 7.83
N LYS A 323 25.66 -14.86 7.42
CA LYS A 323 24.88 -14.80 6.18
C LYS A 323 24.03 -13.53 6.02
N ASN A 324 23.33 -13.13 7.08
CA ASN A 324 22.47 -11.95 7.07
C ASN A 324 23.25 -10.68 6.74
N GLY A 325 24.45 -10.51 7.29
CA GLY A 325 25.32 -9.37 7.00
C GLY A 325 25.73 -9.33 5.52
N PHE A 326 26.11 -10.47 4.93
CA PHE A 326 26.40 -10.55 3.50
C PHE A 326 25.19 -10.19 2.65
N PHE A 327 24.02 -10.72 3.00
CA PHE A 327 22.78 -10.44 2.29
C PHE A 327 22.43 -8.95 2.34
N TYR A 328 22.50 -8.32 3.52
CA TYR A 328 22.21 -6.88 3.64
C TYR A 328 23.24 -5.99 2.94
N ALA A 329 24.50 -6.40 2.87
CA ALA A 329 25.50 -5.72 2.04
C ALA A 329 25.14 -5.79 0.55
N ILE A 330 24.66 -6.95 0.08
CA ILE A 330 24.17 -7.12 -1.30
C ILE A 330 22.95 -6.22 -1.55
N GLN A 331 21.99 -6.14 -0.62
CA GLN A 331 20.85 -5.23 -0.76
C GLN A 331 21.31 -3.78 -0.94
N THR A 332 22.32 -3.35 -0.17
CA THR A 332 22.93 -2.02 -0.34
C THR A 332 23.63 -1.88 -1.69
N LEU A 333 24.40 -2.88 -2.14
CA LEU A 333 25.05 -2.88 -3.45
C LEU A 333 24.01 -2.76 -4.59
N LEU A 334 22.90 -3.49 -4.51
CA LEU A 334 21.81 -3.39 -5.49
C LEU A 334 21.15 -2.01 -5.50
N GLN A 335 21.07 -1.32 -4.36
CA GLN A 335 20.61 0.07 -4.31
C GLN A 335 21.63 1.07 -4.87
N LEU A 336 22.93 0.76 -4.78
CA LEU A 336 23.99 1.61 -5.37
C LEU A 336 24.10 1.46 -6.89
N LEU A 337 23.64 0.34 -7.45
CA LEU A 337 23.50 0.14 -8.89
C LEU A 337 22.36 0.98 -9.48
N PRO A 338 22.35 1.19 -10.82
CA PRO A 338 21.22 1.80 -11.50
C PRO A 338 19.88 1.10 -11.17
N PRO A 339 18.77 1.83 -10.96
CA PRO A 339 17.46 1.26 -10.57
C PRO A 339 16.95 0.13 -11.47
N GLU A 340 17.39 0.09 -12.72
CA GLU A 340 17.14 -0.94 -13.72
C GLU A 340 17.51 -2.34 -13.25
N ILE A 341 18.43 -2.48 -12.29
CA ILE A 341 18.82 -3.78 -11.71
C ILE A 341 17.61 -4.51 -11.09
N TYR A 342 16.57 -3.78 -10.70
CA TYR A 342 15.33 -4.34 -10.16
C TYR A 342 14.33 -4.79 -11.24
N SER A 343 14.66 -4.65 -12.52
CA SER A 343 13.82 -5.12 -13.62
C SER A 343 13.67 -6.64 -13.59
N SER A 344 12.50 -7.13 -14.02
CA SER A 344 12.25 -8.55 -14.24
C SER A 344 12.66 -9.03 -15.64
N THR A 345 13.11 -8.14 -16.53
CA THR A 345 13.48 -8.44 -17.93
C THR A 345 14.94 -8.10 -18.24
N THR A 346 15.54 -8.88 -19.14
CA THR A 346 16.98 -8.93 -19.49
C THR A 346 17.49 -7.83 -20.43
N ALA A 347 16.68 -6.82 -20.77
CA ALA A 347 16.86 -6.05 -22.01
C ALA A 347 17.21 -4.56 -21.83
N ILE A 348 17.98 -4.19 -20.79
CA ILE A 348 18.44 -2.80 -20.67
C ILE A 348 19.95 -2.74 -20.87
N GLU A 349 20.36 -2.36 -22.08
CA GLU A 349 21.75 -1.99 -22.35
C GLU A 349 22.09 -0.74 -21.53
N ARG A 350 22.87 -0.94 -20.47
CA ARG A 350 23.30 0.11 -19.56
C ARG A 350 24.67 -0.21 -18.97
N SER A 351 25.42 0.82 -18.62
CA SER A 351 26.62 0.69 -17.80
C SER A 351 26.21 0.41 -16.34
N TRP A 352 26.64 -0.73 -15.78
CA TRP A 352 26.34 -1.14 -14.41
C TRP A 352 27.37 -0.57 -13.45
N GLU A 353 27.19 0.71 -13.13
CA GLU A 353 28.16 1.49 -12.36
C GLU A 353 27.79 1.55 -10.89
N VAL A 354 28.80 1.41 -10.03
CA VAL A 354 28.69 1.56 -8.57
C VAL A 354 29.63 2.68 -8.15
N PRO A 355 29.16 3.73 -7.46
CA PRO A 355 30.04 4.81 -7.02
C PRO A 355 31.06 4.30 -5.98
N ALA A 356 32.27 4.83 -6.01
CA ALA A 356 33.27 4.56 -4.98
C ALA A 356 32.74 5.07 -3.62
N VAL A 357 32.66 4.17 -2.65
CA VAL A 357 32.04 4.43 -1.36
C VAL A 357 32.58 3.47 -0.31
N PHE A 358 32.73 3.95 0.91
CA PHE A 358 32.89 3.11 2.09
C PHE A 358 31.61 3.17 2.92
N ILE A 359 31.10 2.00 3.29
CA ILE A 359 29.92 1.83 4.15
C ILE A 359 30.27 0.85 5.26
N GLU A 360 29.97 1.23 6.49
CA GLU A 360 29.92 0.32 7.63
C GLU A 360 28.54 0.44 8.27
N ASP A 361 27.84 -0.69 8.43
CA ASP A 361 26.42 -0.66 8.72
C ASP A 361 25.97 -1.79 9.65
N THR A 362 24.99 -1.47 10.50
CA THR A 362 24.40 -2.36 11.50
C THR A 362 22.97 -1.92 11.80
N PRO A 363 22.00 -2.82 11.95
CA PRO A 363 20.64 -2.44 12.29
C PRO A 363 20.55 -1.86 13.71
N ARG A 364 19.67 -0.87 13.89
CA ARG A 364 19.29 -0.32 15.20
C ARG A 364 18.51 -1.32 16.05
N PHE A 365 17.56 -2.04 15.45
CA PHE A 365 16.70 -2.99 16.16
C PHE A 365 16.83 -4.40 15.61
N ALA A 366 16.70 -5.41 16.48
CA ALA A 366 16.76 -6.82 16.10
C ALA A 366 15.47 -7.30 15.41
N TYR A 367 14.32 -6.69 15.72
CA TYR A 367 13.03 -6.97 15.10
C TYR A 367 12.60 -5.82 14.18
N ARG A 368 12.54 -6.07 12.87
CA ARG A 368 12.13 -5.09 11.85
C ARG A 368 11.05 -5.75 11.00
N GLY A 369 9.80 -5.56 11.41
CA GLY A 369 8.67 -6.33 10.92
C GLY A 369 7.72 -5.58 9.99
N MET A 370 7.03 -6.33 9.15
CA MET A 370 5.80 -5.91 8.49
C MET A 370 4.74 -6.98 8.64
N HIS A 371 3.51 -6.55 8.92
CA HIS A 371 2.33 -7.39 9.03
C HIS A 371 1.45 -7.32 7.78
N LEU A 372 0.90 -8.46 7.38
CA LEU A 372 -0.12 -8.58 6.35
C LEU A 372 -1.31 -9.42 6.84
N ASP A 373 -2.47 -8.78 6.90
CA ASP A 373 -3.76 -9.44 7.08
C ASP A 373 -4.19 -10.12 5.78
N VAL A 374 -4.18 -11.45 5.78
CA VAL A 374 -4.68 -12.26 4.67
C VAL A 374 -6.05 -12.88 4.98
N SER A 375 -6.59 -12.59 6.16
CA SER A 375 -7.87 -13.09 6.63
C SER A 375 -9.02 -12.27 6.05
N ARG A 376 -8.99 -10.94 6.19
CA ARG A 376 -10.07 -10.07 5.68
C ARG A 376 -10.14 -10.14 4.15
N HIS A 377 -8.99 -10.10 3.48
CA HIS A 377 -8.88 -10.44 2.06
C HIS A 377 -7.70 -11.40 1.80
N PHE A 378 -7.93 -12.43 0.99
CA PHE A 378 -6.93 -13.44 0.63
C PHE A 378 -6.08 -13.00 -0.56
N TYR A 379 -4.77 -13.25 -0.51
CA TYR A 379 -3.84 -12.95 -1.59
C TYR A 379 -3.09 -14.19 -2.08
N PRO A 380 -2.74 -14.27 -3.38
CA PRO A 380 -2.03 -15.42 -3.92
C PRO A 380 -0.60 -15.52 -3.36
N VAL A 381 -0.07 -16.75 -3.33
CA VAL A 381 1.32 -17.06 -2.91
C VAL A 381 2.36 -16.20 -3.63
N SER A 382 2.16 -15.94 -4.93
CA SER A 382 3.04 -15.08 -5.72
C SER A 382 3.14 -13.65 -5.16
N PHE A 383 2.04 -13.09 -4.66
CA PHE A 383 2.06 -11.78 -4.01
C PHE A 383 2.74 -11.84 -2.64
N VAL A 384 2.49 -12.88 -1.84
CA VAL A 384 3.15 -13.04 -0.54
C VAL A 384 4.68 -13.11 -0.70
N LYS A 385 5.16 -13.81 -1.73
CA LYS A 385 6.59 -13.84 -2.10
C LYS A 385 7.11 -12.46 -2.53
N LYS A 386 6.38 -11.75 -3.39
CA LYS A 386 6.72 -10.36 -3.76
C LYS A 386 6.77 -9.44 -2.54
N TYR A 387 5.86 -9.62 -1.57
CA TYR A 387 5.86 -8.85 -0.33
C TYR A 387 7.15 -9.11 0.47
N ILE A 388 7.55 -10.37 0.63
CA ILE A 388 8.83 -10.77 1.26
C ILE A 388 10.03 -10.14 0.53
N ASP A 389 10.02 -10.08 -0.80
CA ASP A 389 11.10 -9.44 -1.55
C ASP A 389 11.23 -7.96 -1.21
N LEU A 390 10.09 -7.25 -1.08
CA LEU A 390 10.09 -5.84 -0.71
C LEU A 390 10.56 -5.60 0.73
N LEU A 391 10.24 -6.51 1.65
CA LEU A 391 10.78 -6.50 3.01
C LEU A 391 12.31 -6.65 2.98
N ALA A 392 12.80 -7.66 2.27
CA ALA A 392 14.22 -7.97 2.14
C ALA A 392 15.00 -6.83 1.46
N MET A 393 14.44 -6.22 0.41
CA MET A 393 14.99 -5.05 -0.30
C MET A 393 15.33 -3.91 0.66
N GLN A 394 14.54 -3.76 1.72
CA GLN A 394 14.68 -2.70 2.72
C GLN A 394 15.19 -3.22 4.08
N LYS A 395 15.81 -4.42 4.08
CA LYS A 395 16.46 -5.04 5.25
C LYS A 395 15.53 -5.32 6.45
N MET A 396 14.23 -5.46 6.20
CA MET A 396 13.29 -5.98 7.19
C MET A 396 13.42 -7.50 7.29
N ASN A 397 13.31 -8.04 8.50
CA ASN A 397 13.67 -9.43 8.81
C ASN A 397 12.53 -10.24 9.45
N TYR A 398 11.36 -9.63 9.69
CA TYR A 398 10.17 -10.36 10.12
C TYR A 398 8.97 -10.08 9.22
N PHE A 399 8.28 -11.14 8.84
CA PHE A 399 6.98 -11.08 8.18
C PHE A 399 5.93 -11.64 9.13
N HIS A 400 5.09 -10.77 9.69
CA HIS A 400 3.98 -11.15 10.55
C HIS A 400 2.75 -11.48 9.70
N TRP A 401 2.37 -12.76 9.66
CA TRP A 401 1.34 -13.26 8.75
C TRP A 401 0.06 -13.55 9.52
N HIS A 402 -0.91 -12.65 9.41
CA HIS A 402 -2.20 -12.77 10.09
C HIS A 402 -3.16 -13.66 9.31
N LEU A 403 -3.23 -14.94 9.72
CA LEU A 403 -3.80 -16.04 8.94
C LEU A 403 -5.25 -16.35 9.27
N THR A 404 -5.80 -15.84 10.38
CA THR A 404 -7.12 -16.22 10.86
C THR A 404 -7.83 -15.05 11.51
N ASP A 405 -9.10 -14.84 11.15
CA ASP A 405 -9.99 -13.87 11.79
C ASP A 405 -11.45 -14.31 11.59
N ASP A 406 -12.40 -13.48 12.01
CA ASP A 406 -13.84 -13.71 11.89
C ASP A 406 -14.28 -13.91 10.43
N GLN A 407 -13.66 -13.19 9.48
CA GLN A 407 -14.04 -13.19 8.07
C GLN A 407 -13.29 -14.22 7.22
N GLY A 408 -12.43 -15.04 7.84
CA GLY A 408 -11.66 -16.05 7.12
C GLY A 408 -10.66 -16.86 7.93
N TRP A 409 -10.58 -18.15 7.64
CA TRP A 409 -9.49 -19.01 8.08
C TRP A 409 -8.59 -19.40 6.89
N ARG A 410 -7.31 -19.05 6.92
CA ARG A 410 -6.43 -19.10 5.73
C ARG A 410 -5.35 -20.17 5.77
N ILE A 411 -5.24 -20.95 6.83
CA ILE A 411 -4.20 -21.99 6.98
C ILE A 411 -4.82 -23.39 7.00
N GLU A 412 -4.31 -24.30 6.18
CA GLU A 412 -4.72 -25.70 6.26
C GLU A 412 -4.24 -26.38 7.56
N ILE A 413 -5.19 -26.86 8.35
CA ILE A 413 -4.96 -27.74 9.51
C ILE A 413 -5.54 -29.10 9.17
N LYS A 414 -4.69 -30.10 8.94
CA LYS A 414 -5.09 -31.41 8.43
C LYS A 414 -6.04 -32.12 9.39
N ARG A 415 -5.85 -31.95 10.70
CA ARG A 415 -6.75 -32.54 11.71
C ARG A 415 -8.14 -31.89 11.73
N TYR A 416 -8.26 -30.67 11.24
CA TYR A 416 -9.50 -29.90 11.24
C TYR A 416 -9.86 -29.36 9.85
N PRO A 417 -10.20 -30.24 8.88
CA PRO A 417 -10.39 -29.85 7.48
C PRO A 417 -11.51 -28.82 7.26
N PHE A 418 -12.57 -28.82 8.09
CA PHE A 418 -13.63 -27.82 7.98
C PHE A 418 -13.19 -26.37 8.22
N LEU A 419 -12.03 -26.14 8.84
CA LEU A 419 -11.48 -24.78 8.96
C LEU A 419 -11.26 -24.16 7.58
N THR A 420 -10.81 -24.92 6.59
CA THR A 420 -10.61 -24.44 5.22
C THR A 420 -11.77 -24.79 4.27
N GLU A 421 -12.44 -25.93 4.46
CA GLU A 421 -13.62 -26.26 3.63
C GLU A 421 -14.80 -25.31 3.87
N LYS A 422 -14.94 -24.79 5.08
CA LYS A 422 -16.01 -23.86 5.48
C LYS A 422 -15.47 -22.51 5.92
N GLY A 423 -14.58 -22.48 6.91
CA GLY A 423 -14.08 -21.24 7.52
C GLY A 423 -13.30 -20.32 6.57
N ALA A 424 -12.75 -20.85 5.47
CA ALA A 424 -12.08 -20.03 4.45
C ALA A 424 -13.03 -19.27 3.52
N TRP A 425 -14.36 -19.46 3.62
CA TRP A 425 -15.32 -18.94 2.66
C TRP A 425 -16.44 -18.16 3.35
N ARG A 426 -16.74 -16.96 2.84
CA ARG A 426 -17.90 -16.15 3.23
C ARG A 426 -18.79 -15.86 2.03
N ASP A 427 -20.08 -15.69 2.26
CA ASP A 427 -21.07 -15.55 1.18
C ASP A 427 -21.20 -14.11 0.64
N SER A 428 -20.75 -13.12 1.41
CA SER A 428 -20.74 -11.71 1.03
C SER A 428 -19.63 -10.94 1.74
N THR A 429 -19.35 -9.74 1.25
CA THR A 429 -18.34 -8.82 1.82
C THR A 429 -18.92 -7.41 1.93
N ALA A 430 -18.74 -6.75 3.07
CA ALA A 430 -19.07 -5.33 3.25
C ALA A 430 -18.13 -4.44 2.43
N ILE A 431 -18.67 -3.48 1.67
CA ILE A 431 -17.89 -2.67 0.70
C ILE A 431 -17.82 -1.17 1.02
N ASN A 432 -18.43 -0.71 2.11
CA ASN A 432 -18.42 0.69 2.53
C ASN A 432 -18.01 0.85 4.01
N HIS A 433 -17.81 2.10 4.43
CA HIS A 433 -17.77 2.46 5.85
C HIS A 433 -19.20 2.55 6.40
N PRO A 434 -19.65 1.58 7.22
CA PRO A 434 -20.90 1.74 7.91
C PRO A 434 -20.78 2.89 8.93
N SER A 435 -21.80 3.73 9.01
CA SER A 435 -21.89 4.83 9.96
C SER A 435 -23.33 5.02 10.41
N SER A 436 -23.58 5.90 11.37
CA SER A 436 -24.95 6.26 11.78
C SER A 436 -25.83 6.77 10.62
N PHE A 437 -25.22 7.19 9.51
CA PHE A 437 -25.90 7.71 8.31
C PHE A 437 -25.80 6.78 7.09
N SER A 438 -25.03 5.70 7.16
CA SER A 438 -24.83 4.76 6.04
C SER A 438 -24.84 3.32 6.55
N GLN A 439 -25.84 2.56 6.14
CA GLN A 439 -25.92 1.13 6.46
C GLN A 439 -24.81 0.35 5.74
N PRO A 440 -24.37 -0.80 6.27
CA PRO A 440 -23.47 -1.69 5.55
C PRO A 440 -24.06 -2.11 4.19
N VAL A 441 -23.28 -1.94 3.14
CA VAL A 441 -23.58 -2.40 1.78
C VAL A 441 -22.75 -3.64 1.54
N PHE A 442 -23.40 -4.70 1.03
CA PHE A 442 -22.76 -5.99 0.81
C PHE A 442 -22.65 -6.31 -0.67
N GLU A 443 -21.46 -6.68 -1.11
CA GLU A 443 -21.28 -7.44 -2.34
C GLU A 443 -21.63 -8.91 -2.05
N LYS A 444 -22.72 -9.39 -2.66
CA LYS A 444 -23.21 -10.77 -2.50
C LYS A 444 -22.46 -11.74 -3.42
N LYS A 445 -21.17 -11.89 -3.17
CA LYS A 445 -20.29 -12.79 -3.91
C LYS A 445 -19.55 -13.67 -2.91
N ARG A 446 -19.63 -14.99 -3.12
CA ARG A 446 -18.83 -15.94 -2.34
C ARG A 446 -17.35 -15.62 -2.54
N TYR A 447 -16.66 -15.37 -1.43
CA TYR A 447 -15.27 -14.92 -1.40
C TYR A 447 -14.47 -15.80 -0.43
N GLY A 448 -13.22 -16.10 -0.79
CA GLY A 448 -12.36 -16.91 0.05
C GLY A 448 -11.10 -17.41 -0.63
N GLY A 449 -10.45 -18.34 0.05
CA GLY A 449 -9.15 -18.89 -0.29
C GLY A 449 -8.37 -19.24 0.98
N TYR A 450 -7.42 -20.15 0.85
CA TYR A 450 -6.52 -20.56 1.92
C TYR A 450 -5.20 -21.07 1.34
N TYR A 451 -4.17 -21.12 2.17
CA TYR A 451 -2.87 -21.70 1.85
C TYR A 451 -2.84 -23.15 2.33
N THR A 452 -2.48 -24.06 1.43
CA THR A 452 -2.15 -25.43 1.84
C THR A 452 -0.86 -25.42 2.65
N GLN A 453 -0.65 -26.48 3.44
CA GLN A 453 0.61 -26.63 4.17
C GLN A 453 1.82 -26.63 3.25
N GLU A 454 1.68 -27.14 2.02
CA GLU A 454 2.77 -27.15 1.05
C GLU A 454 3.09 -25.75 0.53
N GLN A 455 2.07 -24.95 0.22
CA GLN A 455 2.26 -23.54 -0.12
C GLN A 455 2.89 -22.74 1.03
N ILE A 456 2.54 -23.05 2.28
CA ILE A 456 3.16 -22.43 3.44
C ILE A 456 4.64 -22.82 3.54
N ARG A 457 4.99 -24.11 3.37
CA ARG A 457 6.40 -24.54 3.36
C ARG A 457 7.20 -23.86 2.25
N GLU A 458 6.60 -23.72 1.06
CA GLU A 458 7.18 -23.00 -0.06
C GLU A 458 7.48 -21.54 0.29
N VAL A 459 6.52 -20.83 0.92
CA VAL A 459 6.69 -19.42 1.32
C VAL A 459 7.69 -19.29 2.47
N VAL A 460 7.69 -20.20 3.44
CA VAL A 460 8.65 -20.22 4.55
C VAL A 460 10.07 -20.43 4.05
N ALA A 461 10.28 -21.37 3.11
CA ALA A 461 11.58 -21.59 2.48
C ALA A 461 12.04 -20.34 1.71
N TYR A 462 11.14 -19.75 0.93
CA TYR A 462 11.41 -18.51 0.18
C TYR A 462 11.80 -17.35 1.11
N ALA A 463 11.09 -17.17 2.22
CA ALA A 463 11.41 -16.16 3.22
C ALA A 463 12.79 -16.38 3.86
N ALA A 464 13.14 -17.64 4.15
CA ALA A 464 14.44 -17.98 4.72
C ALA A 464 15.61 -17.66 3.77
N GLU A 465 15.44 -17.87 2.46
CA GLU A 465 16.42 -17.47 1.43
C GLU A 465 16.65 -15.95 1.39
N HIS A 466 15.65 -15.18 1.80
CA HIS A 466 15.67 -13.71 1.85
C HIS A 466 15.97 -13.17 3.25
N HIS A 467 16.40 -14.02 4.18
CA HIS A 467 16.68 -13.66 5.58
C HIS A 467 15.49 -13.01 6.30
N VAL A 468 14.27 -13.41 5.93
CA VAL A 468 13.00 -13.01 6.56
C VAL A 468 12.44 -14.18 7.35
N THR A 469 12.17 -13.96 8.64
CA THR A 469 11.51 -14.92 9.52
C THR A 469 10.00 -14.67 9.51
N ILE A 470 9.21 -15.70 9.23
CA ILE A 470 7.75 -15.61 9.30
C ILE A 470 7.28 -15.83 10.75
N VAL A 471 6.44 -14.93 11.24
CA VAL A 471 5.68 -15.07 12.49
C VAL A 471 4.23 -15.34 12.09
N PRO A 472 3.72 -16.59 12.22
CA PRO A 472 2.31 -16.86 11.98
C PRO A 472 1.47 -16.33 13.13
N GLU A 473 0.27 -15.84 12.82
CA GLU A 473 -0.74 -15.51 13.82
C GLU A 473 -1.97 -16.41 13.70
N ILE A 474 -2.36 -17.00 14.83
CA ILE A 474 -3.68 -17.60 15.04
C ILE A 474 -4.31 -16.86 16.21
N ASP A 475 -5.22 -15.95 15.91
CA ASP A 475 -5.78 -15.02 16.90
C ASP A 475 -6.77 -15.72 17.84
N ILE A 476 -6.51 -15.65 19.15
CA ILE A 476 -7.30 -16.28 20.20
C ILE A 476 -7.44 -15.37 21.42
N PRO A 477 -8.54 -15.45 22.19
CA PRO A 477 -9.73 -16.25 21.93
C PRO A 477 -10.83 -15.49 21.16
N GLY A 478 -10.61 -14.20 20.88
CA GLY A 478 -11.39 -13.38 19.95
C GLY A 478 -11.15 -13.78 18.50
N HIS A 479 -11.71 -13.02 17.54
CA HIS A 479 -11.45 -13.18 16.10
C HIS A 479 -11.58 -14.62 15.56
N MET A 480 -12.53 -15.38 16.10
CA MET A 480 -12.63 -16.84 15.92
C MET A 480 -13.90 -17.28 15.21
N LEU A 481 -14.72 -16.35 14.69
CA LEU A 481 -16.02 -16.71 14.10
C LEU A 481 -15.89 -17.68 12.92
N ALA A 482 -14.84 -17.58 12.10
CA ALA A 482 -14.57 -18.55 11.03
C ALA A 482 -14.35 -19.98 11.56
N ALA A 483 -13.61 -20.13 12.66
CA ALA A 483 -13.40 -21.41 13.33
C ALA A 483 -14.67 -21.93 14.00
N LEU A 484 -15.46 -21.03 14.61
CA LEU A 484 -16.77 -21.37 15.19
C LEU A 484 -17.78 -21.82 14.13
N THR A 485 -17.75 -21.27 12.92
CA THR A 485 -18.58 -21.76 11.81
C THR A 485 -18.16 -23.16 11.36
N ALA A 486 -16.85 -23.42 11.29
CA ALA A 486 -16.32 -24.73 10.93
C ALA A 486 -16.65 -25.80 11.99
N TYR A 487 -16.48 -25.44 13.27
CA TYR A 487 -16.68 -26.30 14.43
C TYR A 487 -17.51 -25.58 15.50
N PRO A 488 -18.84 -25.56 15.36
CA PRO A 488 -19.72 -24.83 16.29
C PRO A 488 -19.57 -25.25 17.75
N SER A 489 -19.19 -26.50 18.02
CA SER A 489 -18.95 -27.01 19.37
C SER A 489 -17.88 -26.24 20.16
N LEU A 490 -17.03 -25.45 19.51
CA LEU A 490 -16.00 -24.62 20.16
C LEU A 490 -16.58 -23.33 20.80
N GLY A 491 -17.77 -22.89 20.38
CA GLY A 491 -18.35 -21.64 20.84
C GLY A 491 -19.35 -21.80 21.99
N CYS A 492 -19.72 -20.69 22.64
CA CYS A 492 -20.63 -20.72 23.80
C CYS A 492 -22.06 -21.16 23.43
N ILE A 493 -22.58 -20.68 22.28
CA ILE A 493 -23.95 -20.98 21.80
C ILE A 493 -24.03 -22.27 20.97
N GLN A 494 -22.88 -22.82 20.57
CA GLN A 494 -22.69 -24.12 19.90
C GLN A 494 -23.35 -24.34 18.53
N LYS A 495 -24.11 -23.39 17.99
CA LYS A 495 -24.74 -23.48 16.67
C LYS A 495 -25.07 -22.09 16.11
N GLY A 496 -25.33 -22.02 14.81
CA GLY A 496 -25.82 -20.80 14.14
C GLY A 496 -24.75 -19.79 13.74
N TYR A 497 -23.46 -20.13 13.90
CA TYR A 497 -22.36 -19.29 13.44
C TYR A 497 -22.27 -19.26 11.91
N GLN A 498 -21.94 -18.11 11.36
CA GLN A 498 -21.58 -17.92 9.96
C GLN A 498 -20.30 -17.11 9.89
N VAL A 499 -19.43 -17.41 8.92
CA VAL A 499 -18.19 -16.65 8.70
C VAL A 499 -18.56 -15.17 8.52
N GLY A 500 -17.83 -14.29 9.19
CA GLY A 500 -18.10 -12.86 9.20
C GLY A 500 -18.10 -12.27 7.80
N THR A 501 -19.12 -11.45 7.50
CA THR A 501 -19.28 -10.75 6.22
C THR A 501 -19.06 -9.25 6.33
N GLN A 502 -18.88 -8.74 7.55
CA GLN A 502 -18.63 -7.34 7.87
C GLN A 502 -17.42 -7.19 8.79
N TRP A 503 -16.97 -5.95 8.95
CA TRP A 503 -15.79 -5.59 9.74
C TRP A 503 -16.17 -5.24 11.18
N GLY A 504 -15.16 -5.24 12.06
CA GLY A 504 -15.30 -4.88 13.47
C GLY A 504 -15.27 -6.08 14.41
N ILE A 505 -15.67 -5.83 15.66
CA ILE A 505 -15.49 -6.76 16.77
C ILE A 505 -16.72 -7.66 16.94
N TYR A 506 -16.49 -8.97 16.98
CA TYR A 506 -17.55 -9.96 17.17
C TYR A 506 -17.60 -10.46 18.62
N SER A 507 -18.79 -10.53 19.21
CA SER A 507 -18.98 -11.06 20.57
C SER A 507 -18.88 -12.59 20.64
N ASP A 508 -18.99 -13.29 19.51
CA ASP A 508 -18.94 -14.75 19.46
C ASP A 508 -17.48 -15.24 19.42
N VAL A 509 -16.96 -15.50 20.61
CA VAL A 509 -15.57 -15.92 20.87
C VAL A 509 -15.47 -17.40 21.26
N LEU A 510 -14.25 -17.95 21.32
CA LEU A 510 -14.03 -19.32 21.81
C LEU A 510 -14.60 -19.51 23.23
N CYS A 511 -15.24 -20.65 23.48
CA CYS A 511 -15.78 -20.97 24.80
C CYS A 511 -14.66 -21.41 25.75
N ALA A 512 -14.11 -20.49 26.52
CA ALA A 512 -12.99 -20.77 27.43
C ALA A 512 -13.33 -21.80 28.52
N GLY A 513 -14.61 -22.00 28.87
CA GLY A 513 -15.06 -23.05 29.79
C GLY A 513 -15.22 -24.45 29.16
N ASN A 514 -14.94 -24.60 27.86
CA ASN A 514 -15.11 -25.86 27.15
C ASN A 514 -13.77 -26.57 26.95
N ALA A 515 -13.64 -27.78 27.50
CA ALA A 515 -12.45 -28.61 27.36
C ALA A 515 -12.05 -28.87 25.89
N ALA A 516 -13.04 -28.95 24.98
CA ALA A 516 -12.78 -29.15 23.55
C ALA A 516 -11.95 -28.02 22.92
N CYS A 517 -12.06 -26.79 23.42
CA CYS A 517 -11.27 -25.66 22.94
C CYS A 517 -9.78 -25.86 23.20
N TYR A 518 -9.40 -26.38 24.36
CA TYR A 518 -8.00 -26.60 24.72
C TYR A 518 -7.36 -27.73 23.90
N THR A 519 -8.14 -28.77 23.54
CA THR A 519 -7.71 -29.80 22.59
C THR A 519 -7.52 -29.21 21.20
N PHE A 520 -8.50 -28.44 20.72
CA PHE A 520 -8.43 -27.75 19.43
C PHE A 520 -7.21 -26.84 19.33
N LEU A 521 -7.00 -25.96 20.32
CA LEU A 521 -5.86 -25.04 20.38
C LEU A 521 -4.53 -25.79 20.36
N LYS A 522 -4.40 -26.86 21.16
CA LYS A 522 -3.19 -27.68 21.20
C LYS A 522 -2.90 -28.30 19.82
N ASP A 523 -3.92 -28.87 19.20
CA ASP A 523 -3.81 -29.60 17.94
C ASP A 523 -3.51 -28.66 16.77
N VAL A 524 -4.15 -27.49 16.70
CA VAL A 524 -3.83 -26.43 15.73
C VAL A 524 -2.40 -25.94 15.94
N MET A 525 -2.01 -25.61 17.18
CA MET A 525 -0.66 -25.13 17.48
C MET A 525 0.42 -26.16 17.16
N GLN A 526 0.12 -27.45 17.30
CA GLN A 526 1.04 -28.51 16.90
C GLN A 526 1.38 -28.40 15.40
N GLU A 527 0.37 -28.33 14.53
CA GLU A 527 0.59 -28.23 13.08
C GLU A 527 1.25 -26.88 12.69
N VAL A 528 0.88 -25.78 13.36
CA VAL A 528 1.52 -24.46 13.15
C VAL A 528 3.01 -24.49 13.52
N ILE A 529 3.38 -25.09 14.66
CA ILE A 529 4.79 -25.21 15.07
C ILE A 529 5.62 -25.99 14.03
N GLU A 530 5.04 -27.03 13.44
CA GLU A 530 5.70 -27.85 12.42
C GLU A 530 5.92 -27.08 11.11
N LEU A 531 5.04 -26.15 10.75
CA LEU A 531 5.12 -25.36 9.52
C LEU A 531 6.08 -24.17 9.63
N PHE A 532 6.17 -23.54 10.80
CA PHE A 532 6.89 -22.29 10.98
C PHE A 532 8.11 -22.48 11.90
N PRO A 533 9.35 -22.54 11.36
CA PRO A 533 10.55 -22.82 12.14
C PRO A 533 10.99 -21.65 13.04
N GLY A 534 10.52 -20.43 12.76
CA GLY A 534 10.85 -19.22 13.53
C GLY A 534 10.55 -19.34 15.03
N PRO A 535 11.24 -18.56 15.89
CA PRO A 535 11.14 -18.73 17.34
C PRO A 535 9.83 -18.18 17.93
N TYR A 536 9.04 -17.45 17.14
CA TYR A 536 7.84 -16.76 17.59
C TYR A 536 6.58 -17.29 16.93
N ILE A 537 5.50 -17.33 17.71
CA ILE A 537 4.12 -17.52 17.23
C ILE A 537 3.30 -16.38 17.83
N HIS A 538 2.57 -15.66 17.00
CA HIS A 538 1.62 -14.66 17.45
C HIS A 538 0.28 -15.35 17.74
N ILE A 539 -0.37 -14.99 18.84
CA ILE A 539 -1.64 -15.59 19.24
C ILE A 539 -2.78 -14.57 19.34
N GLY A 540 -2.54 -13.36 18.85
CA GLY A 540 -3.45 -12.23 18.95
C GLY A 540 -3.76 -11.85 20.39
N GLY A 541 -5.02 -12.02 20.79
CA GLY A 541 -5.51 -11.71 22.13
C GLY A 541 -6.10 -10.32 22.27
N ASP A 542 -6.28 -9.62 21.16
CA ASP A 542 -6.99 -8.36 21.03
C ASP A 542 -8.51 -8.56 20.99
N GLU A 543 -9.22 -7.45 21.23
CA GLU A 543 -10.65 -7.29 20.95
C GLU A 543 -11.51 -8.53 21.22
N CYS A 544 -11.40 -9.09 22.45
CA CYS A 544 -12.16 -10.25 22.89
C CYS A 544 -13.29 -9.87 23.87
N PRO A 545 -14.50 -9.53 23.38
CA PRO A 545 -15.64 -9.25 24.24
C PRO A 545 -16.03 -10.44 25.13
N ASN A 546 -16.37 -10.15 26.39
CA ASN A 546 -16.62 -11.17 27.41
C ASN A 546 -18.11 -11.47 27.67
N GLU A 547 -19.04 -10.91 26.89
CA GLU A 547 -20.48 -11.05 27.12
C GLU A 547 -20.95 -12.50 26.99
N ARG A 548 -20.36 -13.26 26.06
CA ARG A 548 -20.66 -14.70 25.91
C ARG A 548 -20.17 -15.51 27.10
N TRP A 549 -19.04 -15.17 27.71
CA TRP A 549 -18.54 -15.89 28.88
C TRP A 549 -19.36 -15.60 30.14
N LYS A 550 -19.79 -14.35 30.32
CA LYS A 550 -20.69 -13.94 31.42
C LYS A 550 -22.00 -14.74 31.44
N SER A 551 -22.54 -15.04 30.26
CA SER A 551 -23.81 -15.75 30.07
C SER A 551 -23.66 -17.27 29.88
N CYS A 552 -22.44 -17.80 29.79
CA CYS A 552 -22.19 -19.21 29.51
C CYS A 552 -21.95 -20.01 30.80
N GLU A 553 -22.84 -20.95 31.12
CA GLU A 553 -22.72 -21.79 32.32
C GLU A 553 -21.42 -22.62 32.34
N LYS A 554 -20.92 -23.05 31.17
CA LYS A 554 -19.62 -23.75 31.08
C LYS A 554 -18.48 -22.84 31.54
N CYS A 555 -18.44 -21.59 31.06
CA CYS A 555 -17.42 -20.62 31.44
C CYS A 555 -17.52 -20.26 32.93
N GLN A 556 -18.72 -19.95 33.41
CA GLN A 556 -18.94 -19.60 34.82
C GLN A 556 -18.59 -20.76 35.76
N SER A 557 -18.97 -22.00 35.39
CA SER A 557 -18.60 -23.20 36.16
C SER A 557 -17.09 -23.46 36.13
N TRP A 558 -16.43 -23.27 34.99
CA TRP A 558 -14.99 -23.39 34.86
C TRP A 558 -14.25 -22.37 35.73
N MET A 559 -14.71 -21.12 35.75
CA MET A 559 -14.14 -20.07 36.59
C MET A 559 -14.26 -20.40 38.07
N ARG A 560 -15.45 -20.82 38.54
CA ARG A 560 -15.65 -21.26 39.93
C ARG A 560 -14.75 -22.43 40.31
N LYS A 561 -14.62 -23.42 39.42
CA LYS A 561 -13.80 -24.63 39.64
C LYS A 561 -12.30 -24.31 39.72
N ASN A 562 -11.82 -23.36 38.93
CA ASN A 562 -10.40 -23.03 38.82
C ASN A 562 -10.01 -21.75 39.58
N HIS A 563 -10.91 -21.20 40.40
CA HIS A 563 -10.69 -19.97 41.18
C HIS A 563 -10.27 -18.75 40.32
N ILE A 564 -10.85 -18.63 39.13
CA ILE A 564 -10.62 -17.50 38.21
C ILE A 564 -11.57 -16.36 38.61
N SER A 565 -11.05 -15.16 38.86
CA SER A 565 -11.78 -14.04 39.46
C SER A 565 -12.88 -13.46 38.58
N ASP A 566 -12.58 -13.30 37.30
CA ASP A 566 -13.41 -12.60 36.32
C ASP A 566 -13.07 -13.06 34.90
N GLU A 567 -13.82 -12.58 33.92
CA GLU A 567 -13.64 -12.96 32.53
C GLU A 567 -12.31 -12.48 31.91
N TYR A 568 -11.71 -11.39 32.41
CA TYR A 568 -10.39 -10.97 31.95
C TYR A 568 -9.32 -11.96 32.40
N ALA A 569 -9.38 -12.40 33.66
CA ALA A 569 -8.55 -13.49 34.16
C ALA A 569 -8.81 -14.81 33.42
N LEU A 570 -10.03 -15.04 32.92
CA LEU A 570 -10.35 -16.20 32.07
C LEU A 570 -9.67 -16.10 30.69
N GLN A 571 -9.60 -14.91 30.09
CA GLN A 571 -8.80 -14.68 28.88
C GLN A 571 -7.33 -15.00 29.16
N SER A 572 -6.75 -14.43 30.23
CA SER A 572 -5.35 -14.70 30.60
C SER A 572 -5.08 -16.19 30.81
N TYR A 573 -6.04 -16.94 31.37
CA TYR A 573 -5.94 -18.40 31.52
C TYR A 573 -5.80 -19.13 30.17
N VAL A 574 -6.57 -18.74 29.16
CA VAL A 574 -6.47 -19.31 27.80
C VAL A 574 -5.12 -18.97 27.16
N ILE A 575 -4.70 -17.71 27.27
CA ILE A 575 -3.41 -17.22 26.76
C ILE A 575 -2.25 -17.94 27.44
N GLU A 576 -2.29 -18.13 28.76
CA GLU A 576 -1.27 -18.83 29.52
C GLU A 576 -1.20 -20.32 29.16
N TYR A 577 -2.34 -20.97 28.93
CA TYR A 577 -2.38 -22.36 28.47
C TYR A 577 -1.60 -22.53 27.15
N VAL A 578 -1.88 -21.68 26.15
CA VAL A 578 -1.17 -21.73 24.87
C VAL A 578 0.28 -21.31 25.03
N GLY A 579 0.58 -20.28 25.81
CA GLY A 579 1.94 -19.85 26.12
C GLY A 579 2.80 -20.96 26.74
N LYS A 580 2.25 -21.72 27.71
CA LYS A 580 2.91 -22.89 28.30
C LYS A 580 3.17 -23.98 27.26
N TYR A 581 2.20 -24.22 26.37
CA TYR A 581 2.37 -25.19 25.28
C TYR A 581 3.49 -24.75 24.32
N LEU A 582 3.46 -23.52 23.82
CA LEU A 582 4.49 -22.96 22.94
C LEU A 582 5.88 -23.04 23.57
N LYS A 583 6.00 -22.69 24.87
CA LYS A 583 7.27 -22.77 25.61
C LYS A 583 7.83 -24.19 25.66
N LYS A 584 6.98 -25.19 25.89
CA LYS A 584 7.39 -26.61 25.90
C LYS A 584 7.97 -27.04 24.56
N HIS A 585 7.56 -26.40 23.47
CA HIS A 585 8.05 -26.62 22.11
C HIS A 585 9.12 -25.59 21.67
N HIS A 586 9.76 -24.90 22.63
CA HIS A 586 10.82 -23.92 22.38
C HIS A 586 10.40 -22.72 21.50
N LYS A 587 9.09 -22.43 21.46
CA LYS A 587 8.54 -21.23 20.85
C LYS A 587 8.24 -20.19 21.93
N ARG A 588 8.28 -18.94 21.53
CA ARG A 588 7.94 -17.80 22.38
C ARG A 588 6.69 -17.11 21.85
N LEU A 589 5.76 -16.86 22.76
CA LEU A 589 4.50 -16.20 22.46
C LEU A 589 4.71 -14.71 22.19
N ILE A 590 4.08 -14.21 21.13
CA ILE A 590 3.76 -12.80 20.94
C ILE A 590 2.24 -12.63 21.04
N GLY A 591 1.75 -11.55 21.63
CA GLY A 591 0.37 -11.14 21.47
C GLY A 591 0.20 -9.63 21.63
N TRP A 592 -0.98 -9.14 21.27
CA TRP A 592 -1.34 -7.73 21.35
C TRP A 592 -1.42 -7.26 22.80
N ASP A 593 -1.32 -5.95 23.03
CA ASP A 593 -1.13 -5.41 24.39
C ASP A 593 -2.30 -5.66 25.37
N GLU A 594 -3.47 -6.06 24.88
CA GLU A 594 -4.58 -6.61 25.66
C GLU A 594 -4.18 -7.81 26.51
N ILE A 595 -3.21 -8.62 26.12
CA ILE A 595 -2.80 -9.78 26.93
C ILE A 595 -2.14 -9.38 28.26
N LEU A 596 -1.86 -8.09 28.46
CA LEU A 596 -1.49 -7.54 29.78
C LEU A 596 -2.66 -7.55 30.77
N GLU A 597 -3.89 -7.50 30.25
CA GLU A 597 -5.13 -7.50 31.03
C GLU A 597 -5.31 -8.88 31.68
N GLY A 598 -5.38 -8.92 33.01
CA GLY A 598 -5.45 -10.14 33.82
C GLY A 598 -4.09 -10.79 34.19
N GLY A 599 -2.97 -10.21 33.74
CA GLY A 599 -1.62 -10.58 34.15
C GLY A 599 -0.95 -11.61 33.24
N ILE A 600 0.31 -11.37 32.87
CA ILE A 600 1.06 -12.24 31.97
C ILE A 600 2.47 -12.54 32.47
N GLY A 601 2.96 -13.73 32.13
CA GLY A 601 4.33 -14.14 32.42
C GLY A 601 5.38 -13.24 31.73
N ARG A 602 6.52 -13.03 32.39
CA ARG A 602 7.64 -12.20 31.91
C ARG A 602 8.26 -12.66 30.59
N GLU A 603 7.92 -13.87 30.15
CA GLU A 603 8.42 -14.49 28.93
C GLU A 603 7.58 -14.16 27.69
N ALA A 604 6.37 -13.62 27.82
CA ALA A 604 5.62 -13.14 26.66
C ALA A 604 6.32 -11.93 26.02
N VAL A 605 6.25 -11.83 24.69
CA VAL A 605 6.58 -10.61 23.94
C VAL A 605 5.28 -9.85 23.71
N ILE A 606 5.26 -8.56 24.02
CA ILE A 606 4.07 -7.72 23.92
C ILE A 606 4.18 -6.86 22.66
N MET A 607 3.16 -6.91 21.79
CA MET A 607 3.04 -6.02 20.65
C MET A 607 2.09 -4.87 20.98
N SER A 608 2.64 -3.66 21.12
CA SER A 608 1.88 -2.47 21.54
C SER A 608 1.24 -1.78 20.35
N TRP A 609 -0.08 -1.82 20.25
CA TRP A 609 -0.84 -1.24 19.15
C TRP A 609 -1.78 -0.11 19.58
N ARG A 610 -2.29 -0.12 20.83
CA ARG A 610 -3.16 0.95 21.37
C ARG A 610 -2.33 2.14 21.85
N GLY A 611 -1.53 2.70 20.93
CA GLY A 611 -0.48 3.66 21.22
C GLY A 611 0.75 3.00 21.86
N VAL A 612 1.51 3.77 22.65
CA VAL A 612 2.79 3.32 23.25
C VAL A 612 2.67 2.85 24.71
N LYS A 613 1.48 3.03 25.32
CA LYS A 613 1.27 2.78 26.76
C LYS A 613 1.46 1.30 27.13
N GLY A 614 0.92 0.39 26.32
CA GLY A 614 1.10 -1.05 26.51
C GLY A 614 2.59 -1.43 26.50
N GLY A 615 3.33 -0.93 25.51
CA GLY A 615 4.77 -1.15 25.37
C GLY A 615 5.57 -0.59 26.55
N ILE A 616 5.26 0.61 27.04
CA ILE A 616 5.91 1.18 28.24
C ILE A 616 5.66 0.27 29.45
N THR A 617 4.41 -0.13 29.66
CA THR A 617 4.01 -0.98 30.80
C THR A 617 4.73 -2.33 30.76
N ALA A 618 4.76 -2.97 29.60
CA ALA A 618 5.44 -4.24 29.37
C ALA A 618 6.97 -4.15 29.56
N ALA A 619 7.60 -3.10 29.02
CA ALA A 619 9.04 -2.90 29.16
C ALA A 619 9.45 -2.73 30.63
N LYS A 620 8.68 -1.95 31.41
CA LYS A 620 8.88 -1.77 32.86
C LYS A 620 8.66 -3.06 33.65
N ALA A 621 7.76 -3.92 33.21
CA ALA A 621 7.59 -5.27 33.77
C ALA A 621 8.73 -6.25 33.38
N GLY A 622 9.59 -5.85 32.43
CA GLY A 622 10.73 -6.61 31.95
C GLY A 622 10.45 -7.55 30.78
N ASN A 623 9.22 -7.52 30.24
CA ASN A 623 8.84 -8.21 29.01
C ASN A 623 9.54 -7.59 27.80
N LEU A 624 9.72 -8.38 26.75
CA LEU A 624 10.17 -7.83 25.47
C LEU A 624 8.99 -7.19 24.74
N VAL A 625 9.27 -6.14 23.97
CA VAL A 625 8.24 -5.31 23.35
C VAL A 625 8.53 -5.10 21.87
N ILE A 626 7.49 -5.20 21.05
CA ILE A 626 7.49 -4.74 19.66
C ILE A 626 6.52 -3.55 19.58
N MET A 627 6.99 -2.41 19.08
CA MET A 627 6.15 -1.22 18.94
C MET A 627 5.45 -1.20 17.58
N ALA A 628 4.12 -1.24 17.58
CA ALA A 628 3.28 -1.18 16.39
C ALA A 628 2.05 -0.24 16.59
N PRO A 629 2.22 0.98 17.15
CA PRO A 629 1.09 1.82 17.54
C PRO A 629 0.23 2.22 16.35
N ASN A 630 -1.09 2.06 16.46
CA ASN A 630 -2.07 2.41 15.42
C ASN A 630 -2.02 3.85 14.95
N THR A 631 -1.44 4.75 15.75
CA THR A 631 -1.27 6.15 15.37
C THR A 631 -0.21 6.35 14.30
N HIS A 632 0.82 5.49 14.21
CA HIS A 632 1.95 5.67 13.28
C HIS A 632 2.19 4.46 12.39
N MET A 633 1.88 3.26 12.86
CA MET A 633 2.29 2.01 12.23
C MET A 633 1.16 1.29 11.51
N TYR A 634 -0.04 1.84 11.44
CA TYR A 634 -1.14 1.24 10.68
C TYR A 634 -1.15 1.82 9.27
N LEU A 635 -0.66 1.02 8.33
CA LEU A 635 -0.49 1.42 6.93
C LEU A 635 -1.75 1.14 6.09
N ASN A 636 -2.82 0.66 6.70
CA ASN A 636 -4.16 0.61 6.12
C ASN A 636 -4.95 1.91 6.32
N HIS A 637 -4.42 2.87 7.10
CA HIS A 637 -4.94 4.23 7.23
C HIS A 637 -4.67 5.04 5.95
N TYR A 638 -5.50 6.03 5.65
CA TYR A 638 -5.29 6.99 4.56
C TYR A 638 -3.88 7.62 4.59
N GLN A 639 -3.27 7.85 3.43
CA GLN A 639 -1.92 8.46 3.36
C GLN A 639 -1.97 9.96 3.13
N SER A 640 -3.06 10.42 2.54
CA SER A 640 -3.33 11.82 2.25
C SER A 640 -4.79 12.15 2.57
N ASN A 641 -5.34 13.19 1.96
CA ASN A 641 -6.72 13.62 2.21
C ASN A 641 -7.71 12.53 1.77
N MET A 642 -8.60 12.14 2.68
CA MET A 642 -9.59 11.07 2.50
C MET A 642 -10.52 11.29 1.30
N LEU A 643 -10.66 12.53 0.83
CA LEU A 643 -11.49 12.88 -0.33
C LEU A 643 -10.89 12.41 -1.67
N PHE A 644 -9.58 12.20 -1.74
CA PHE A 644 -8.86 11.86 -2.98
C PHE A 644 -8.20 10.48 -2.93
N GLU A 645 -8.26 9.81 -1.78
CA GLU A 645 -7.64 8.52 -1.57
C GLU A 645 -8.68 7.39 -1.77
N PRO A 646 -8.23 6.20 -2.18
CA PRO A 646 -9.06 5.00 -2.14
C PRO A 646 -9.64 4.75 -0.75
N LEU A 647 -10.77 4.05 -0.68
CA LEU A 647 -11.38 3.64 0.58
C LEU A 647 -10.33 2.93 1.46
N ALA A 648 -10.09 3.49 2.64
CA ALA A 648 -9.10 3.02 3.59
C ALA A 648 -9.65 3.17 5.01
N HIS A 649 -8.90 2.71 6.01
CA HIS A 649 -9.31 2.87 7.39
C HIS A 649 -9.27 4.35 7.85
N GLY A 650 -10.12 4.70 8.82
CA GLY A 650 -10.62 6.06 9.08
C GLY A 650 -9.66 7.15 9.62
N ARG A 651 -8.34 7.00 9.58
CA ARG A 651 -7.38 8.07 10.00
C ARG A 651 -6.37 8.36 8.89
N VAL A 652 -5.72 9.52 8.95
CA VAL A 652 -4.57 9.84 8.10
C VAL A 652 -3.27 9.47 8.84
N ALA A 653 -2.44 8.66 8.21
CA ALA A 653 -1.07 8.37 8.63
C ALA A 653 -0.15 8.69 7.45
N SER A 654 0.19 9.97 7.26
CA SER A 654 1.05 10.41 6.17
C SER A 654 2.47 9.83 6.30
N LEU A 655 3.23 9.80 5.20
CA LEU A 655 4.61 9.33 5.21
C LEU A 655 5.50 10.07 6.21
N GLU A 656 5.37 11.40 6.31
CA GLU A 656 6.10 12.20 7.29
C GLU A 656 5.72 11.82 8.71
N TRP A 657 4.44 11.54 8.95
CA TRP A 657 3.95 11.11 10.25
C TRP A 657 4.49 9.73 10.64
N VAL A 658 4.48 8.76 9.73
CA VAL A 658 5.13 7.46 9.98
C VAL A 658 6.62 7.65 10.24
N TYR A 659 7.30 8.45 9.41
CA TYR A 659 8.73 8.71 9.51
C TYR A 659 9.11 9.45 10.79
N SER A 660 8.22 10.20 11.44
CA SER A 660 8.55 10.94 12.66
C SER A 660 8.60 10.05 13.91
N PHE A 661 8.11 8.81 13.83
CA PHE A 661 7.97 7.96 15.01
C PHE A 661 9.30 7.65 15.70
N ASN A 662 9.29 7.76 17.04
CA ASN A 662 10.35 7.30 17.92
C ASN A 662 9.90 6.02 18.67
N PRO A 663 10.49 4.85 18.38
CA PRO A 663 10.09 3.60 19.03
C PRO A 663 10.49 3.45 20.49
N ILE A 664 11.40 4.30 21.00
CA ILE A 664 11.85 4.26 22.39
C ILE A 664 11.29 5.49 23.10
N PRO A 665 10.21 5.33 23.90
CA PRO A 665 9.65 6.44 24.67
C PRO A 665 10.64 6.99 25.69
N ASP A 666 10.74 8.31 25.81
CA ASP A 666 11.69 9.01 26.70
C ASP A 666 11.52 8.68 28.18
N VAL A 667 10.35 8.15 28.57
CA VAL A 667 10.05 7.72 29.94
C VAL A 667 10.71 6.40 30.35
N LEU A 668 11.30 5.67 29.40
CA LEU A 668 12.03 4.43 29.67
C LEU A 668 13.48 4.74 30.05
N THR A 669 13.96 4.11 31.11
CA THR A 669 15.39 4.11 31.44
C THR A 669 16.20 3.36 30.36
N PRO A 670 17.54 3.56 30.28
CA PRO A 670 18.37 2.84 29.32
C PRO A 670 18.26 1.30 29.40
N GLU A 671 18.05 0.73 30.59
CA GLU A 671 17.86 -0.72 30.76
C GLU A 671 16.47 -1.19 30.32
N GLU A 672 15.42 -0.40 30.57
CA GLU A 672 14.08 -0.68 30.07
C GLU A 672 13.99 -0.51 28.55
N ALA A 673 14.70 0.46 27.97
CA ALA A 673 14.76 0.67 26.54
C ALA A 673 15.33 -0.54 25.78
N LYS A 674 16.26 -1.30 26.38
CA LYS A 674 16.77 -2.57 25.81
C LYS A 674 15.71 -3.65 25.67
N LYS A 675 14.54 -3.50 26.31
CA LYS A 675 13.41 -4.41 26.17
C LYS A 675 12.62 -4.19 24.88
N VAL A 676 12.77 -3.02 24.24
CA VAL A 676 12.17 -2.75 22.93
C VAL A 676 12.99 -3.50 21.87
N LEU A 677 12.46 -4.64 21.41
CA LEU A 677 13.09 -5.47 20.39
C LEU A 677 13.11 -4.79 19.03
N GLY A 678 12.12 -3.95 18.76
CA GLY A 678 12.01 -3.18 17.54
C GLY A 678 10.58 -2.80 17.19
N ILE A 679 10.29 -2.76 15.91
CA ILE A 679 9.07 -2.16 15.37
C ILE A 679 8.41 -2.99 14.29
N GLN A 680 7.13 -2.72 14.06
CA GLN A 680 6.37 -3.31 12.97
C GLN A 680 5.38 -2.32 12.37
N GLY A 681 5.29 -2.30 11.04
CA GLY A 681 4.16 -1.70 10.32
C GLY A 681 3.06 -2.75 10.05
N ASN A 682 1.80 -2.39 10.26
CA ASN A 682 0.65 -3.29 10.12
C ASN A 682 -0.21 -2.91 8.91
N VAL A 683 -0.47 -3.86 8.03
CA VAL A 683 -1.45 -3.73 6.94
C VAL A 683 -2.66 -4.63 7.20
N TRP A 684 -3.71 -4.06 7.81
CA TRP A 684 -5.04 -4.68 7.87
C TRP A 684 -5.78 -4.49 6.54
N THR A 685 -6.63 -5.44 6.15
CA THR A 685 -7.08 -5.52 4.75
C THR A 685 -8.59 -5.45 4.56
N GLU A 686 -9.36 -4.89 5.49
CA GLU A 686 -10.82 -4.72 5.39
C GLU A 686 -11.23 -4.03 4.07
N TYR A 687 -10.46 -3.01 3.67
CA TYR A 687 -10.75 -2.19 2.48
C TYR A 687 -9.75 -2.40 1.33
N LEU A 688 -8.92 -3.45 1.39
CA LEU A 688 -7.83 -3.70 0.43
C LEU A 688 -8.05 -4.99 -0.37
N PRO A 689 -9.11 -5.11 -1.19
CA PRO A 689 -9.48 -6.36 -1.84
C PRO A 689 -8.47 -6.88 -2.88
N THR A 690 -7.53 -6.05 -3.31
CA THR A 690 -6.50 -6.41 -4.31
C THR A 690 -5.10 -6.14 -3.77
N TYR A 691 -4.13 -6.92 -4.24
CA TYR A 691 -2.74 -6.73 -3.82
C TYR A 691 -2.15 -5.39 -4.31
N GLN A 692 -2.67 -4.83 -5.40
CA GLN A 692 -2.28 -3.49 -5.86
C GLN A 692 -2.68 -2.40 -4.86
N LEU A 693 -3.82 -2.57 -4.16
CA LEU A 693 -4.22 -1.67 -3.08
C LEU A 693 -3.37 -1.87 -1.84
N VAL A 694 -2.96 -3.10 -1.52
CA VAL A 694 -1.97 -3.36 -0.46
C VAL A 694 -0.65 -2.67 -0.77
N GLU A 695 -0.14 -2.78 -2.00
CA GLU A 695 1.07 -2.09 -2.43
C GLU A 695 0.93 -0.57 -2.32
N TYR A 696 -0.21 -0.03 -2.80
CA TYR A 696 -0.48 1.41 -2.74
C TYR A 696 -0.46 1.87 -1.30
N MET A 697 -1.20 1.21 -0.42
CA MET A 697 -1.35 1.57 0.99
C MET A 697 -0.06 1.38 1.79
N ALA A 698 0.70 0.32 1.54
CA ALA A 698 1.94 0.05 2.26
C ALA A 698 3.08 0.97 1.79
N TYR A 699 3.21 1.26 0.49
CA TYR A 699 4.36 1.98 -0.06
C TYR A 699 3.98 3.40 -0.52
N PRO A 700 4.71 4.44 -0.09
CA PRO A 700 6.09 4.38 0.43
C PRO A 700 6.25 4.25 1.95
N ARG A 701 5.18 4.15 2.75
CA ARG A 701 5.27 4.20 4.23
C ARG A 701 6.06 3.05 4.86
N ALA A 702 6.03 1.86 4.29
CA ALA A 702 6.85 0.71 4.71
C ALA A 702 8.36 1.02 4.62
N SER A 703 8.76 1.90 3.70
CA SER A 703 10.14 2.39 3.58
C SER A 703 10.56 3.25 4.77
N ALA A 704 9.63 4.02 5.35
CA ALA A 704 9.89 4.76 6.58
C ALA A 704 9.98 3.80 7.78
N VAL A 705 9.12 2.77 7.84
CA VAL A 705 9.21 1.70 8.85
C VAL A 705 10.59 1.03 8.80
N ALA A 706 11.06 0.66 7.60
CA ALA A 706 12.40 0.09 7.42
C ALA A 706 13.51 1.03 7.94
N GLU A 707 13.44 2.33 7.63
CA GLU A 707 14.43 3.31 8.09
C GLU A 707 14.42 3.50 9.61
N ILE A 708 13.26 3.52 10.25
CA ILE A 708 13.14 3.61 11.71
C ILE A 708 13.75 2.36 12.38
N GLY A 709 13.56 1.19 11.76
CA GLY A 709 14.03 -0.10 12.25
C GLY A 709 15.55 -0.30 12.12
N TRP A 710 16.16 0.34 11.13
CA TRP A 710 17.55 0.13 10.76
C TRP A 710 18.47 1.29 11.14
N SER A 711 18.13 2.52 10.77
CA SER A 711 19.02 3.68 10.86
C SER A 711 19.10 4.23 12.29
N GLN A 712 20.29 4.74 12.65
CA GLN A 712 20.48 5.42 13.93
C GLN A 712 19.67 6.73 13.96
N PRO A 713 19.09 7.13 15.11
CA PRO A 713 18.26 8.33 15.22
C PRO A 713 18.93 9.61 14.69
N GLU A 714 20.22 9.79 14.99
CA GLU A 714 21.03 10.93 14.57
C GLU A 714 21.23 11.04 13.05
N ASN A 715 21.06 9.94 12.31
CA ASN A 715 21.17 9.89 10.86
C ASN A 715 19.83 10.05 10.14
N ARG A 716 18.71 10.13 10.88
CA ARG A 716 17.38 10.29 10.29
C ARG A 716 17.08 11.76 10.05
N ASN A 717 16.87 12.12 8.79
CA ASN A 717 16.51 13.47 8.38
C ASN A 717 15.45 13.41 7.28
N TRP A 718 14.31 14.06 7.52
CA TRP A 718 13.16 14.02 6.60
C TRP A 718 13.49 14.54 5.19
N LYS A 719 14.23 15.65 5.08
CA LYS A 719 14.57 16.24 3.77
C LYS A 719 15.53 15.35 2.99
N ASP A 720 16.49 14.74 3.68
CA ASP A 720 17.40 13.76 3.07
C ASP A 720 16.66 12.49 2.64
N TYR A 721 15.80 11.96 3.51
CA TYR A 721 14.95 10.81 3.22
C TYR A 721 14.10 11.01 1.96
N LEU A 722 13.45 12.17 1.82
CA LEU A 722 12.65 12.49 0.62
C LEU A 722 13.49 12.53 -0.66
N LYS A 723 14.75 12.96 -0.60
CA LYS A 723 15.67 12.94 -1.75
C LYS A 723 16.01 11.50 -2.14
N ARG A 724 16.36 10.65 -1.17
CA ARG A 724 16.66 9.23 -1.41
C ARG A 724 15.42 8.48 -1.92
N LEU A 725 14.24 8.86 -1.43
CA LEU A 725 12.96 8.28 -1.83
C LEU A 725 12.67 8.47 -3.32
N GLN A 726 13.13 9.56 -3.94
CA GLN A 726 12.95 9.77 -5.38
C GLN A 726 13.60 8.66 -6.21
N ILE A 727 14.80 8.22 -5.83
CA ILE A 727 15.47 7.09 -6.48
C ILE A 727 14.79 5.76 -6.13
N GLN A 728 14.27 5.64 -4.91
CA GLN A 728 13.52 4.46 -4.49
C GLN A 728 12.23 4.27 -5.32
N PHE A 729 11.53 5.34 -5.69
CA PHE A 729 10.39 5.26 -6.61
C PHE A 729 10.77 4.66 -7.97
N GLU A 730 11.94 4.99 -8.49
CA GLU A 730 12.42 4.38 -9.75
C GLU A 730 12.72 2.89 -9.59
N ARG A 731 13.34 2.48 -8.47
CA ARG A 731 13.56 1.04 -8.18
C ARG A 731 12.24 0.27 -8.12
N TRP A 732 11.26 0.82 -7.40
CA TRP A 732 9.92 0.24 -7.31
C TRP A 732 9.18 0.23 -8.64
N ARG A 733 9.39 1.23 -9.51
CA ARG A 733 8.85 1.21 -10.87
C ARG A 733 9.39 0.03 -11.67
N TYR A 734 10.70 -0.21 -11.66
CA TYR A 734 11.30 -1.39 -12.32
C TYR A 734 10.86 -2.71 -11.69
N TYR A 735 10.65 -2.70 -10.37
CA TYR A 735 10.11 -3.84 -9.63
C TYR A 735 8.57 -3.98 -9.72
N GLN A 736 7.91 -3.08 -10.47
CA GLN A 736 6.46 -3.07 -10.71
C GLN A 736 5.62 -2.99 -9.42
N VAL A 737 5.98 -2.14 -8.47
CA VAL A 737 5.21 -1.88 -7.24
C VAL A 737 4.24 -0.72 -7.47
N ASN A 738 2.94 -0.94 -7.24
CA ASN A 738 1.92 0.10 -7.31
C ASN A 738 1.92 0.98 -6.05
N CYS A 739 2.95 1.81 -5.86
CA CYS A 739 3.07 2.70 -4.70
C CYS A 739 2.31 4.02 -4.87
N ALA A 740 2.00 4.70 -3.76
CA ALA A 740 1.39 6.03 -3.79
C ALA A 740 2.43 7.11 -4.18
N LEU A 741 2.10 7.91 -5.20
CA LEU A 741 3.04 8.82 -5.86
C LEU A 741 2.95 10.29 -5.41
N HIS A 742 2.10 10.62 -4.43
CA HIS A 742 1.97 12.00 -3.93
C HIS A 742 3.22 12.54 -3.23
N TYR A 743 4.22 11.70 -2.97
CA TYR A 743 5.54 12.09 -2.46
C TYR A 743 6.65 12.10 -3.53
N LYS A 744 6.31 11.80 -4.79
CA LYS A 744 7.23 11.95 -5.92
C LYS A 744 7.32 13.43 -6.28
N LEU A 745 8.53 13.96 -6.32
CA LEU A 745 8.76 15.34 -6.75
C LEU A 745 8.49 15.46 -8.26
N PRO A 746 7.91 16.59 -8.72
CA PRO A 746 7.55 16.79 -10.12
C PRO A 746 8.71 16.65 -11.11
#